data_AF-A0A1V6BCH2-F1
#
_entry.id   AF-A0A1V6BCH2-F1
#
_cell.length_a   1.000
_cell.length_b   1.000
_cell.length_c   1.000
_cell.angle_alpha   90.00
_cell.angle_beta   90.00
_cell.angle_gamma   90.00
#
_symmetry.space_group_name_H-M   'P 1'
#
loop_
_entity.id
_entity.type
_entity.pdbx_description
1 polymer ?
#
loop_
_entity_poly.entity_id
_entity_poly.type
_entity_poly.pdbx_seq_one_letter_code
_entity_poly.pdbx_strand_id
1 'polypeptide(L)'
;MITFFHNIRTVARYEAVTLRRSWFFRLFAIGSFVIFTFLNIGLFSPIGDESWELVSIPSSVPLINLYILNIVQSIVVIFLAADFLKRDKKIDTNEVLYTRPVSNFEYITGKTWGILKLFIGLDIIILFIALLMNIISKDMSVDLVSYLQYLLIISVPTIIFSLGLAFMLMQIIGNQAITFLLLLGLAALNMFWLYYRMGSLFDYMAFGLPVFKSGIIGFDNNQLIVNQRLMYLLFGLCLVMATILTFKRLPQSKLQTTLCYVLLFLSLAGTIICTKNTFLIYKRNLNERKLIIETNRQFESQDAVTLTDAKIDISHSGGEIEAEAALCFVNENKTGINECFFSLNPGLKVKQVYHSGQEIDFKTVNHIILVGLPAMLQPGQKDSLTITYAGSIHEAFCYPNYTGNIKDNPYMIEMLRVNKRQAFLTKDFVLLTPETHWYPVPGLNYYPDNPARMKIDFTNFDLRVKTTPGLVPVSQGIMKKETEIYTFRTEFPLTGLTLAIGNYLSDTLTVDSINYITHYFPGNDYYRNEFSELKDTLSLLVSGIMTELETNFSSEYPFNTLSFVEVPVQFYSYPRMSTQTRAEIQPSLVLLPERMATIRNAGFRKQKARQKRRMARSNTVITDKELEVRLFNDFIRNTFISGENFRFVNGNAVNEPVRYRLSPSFYFFKNNFYSHDYPGINAAFESHLQKVASPLPSGYQGMDRVMTDNDQANLILSRYSFRELLSKNPASDTIRQVLTVKGDYLFNLFRAKAGIEEFNDWFKKYLDDHRFRSVGIEQFNNDMIEKFGFGFYPYLDNWFGSKELPGFIISNLQVSEIVVENRVRYQVTFVASNPEPVTGLFNISFRTGGAGPQGGPGGRGPLMMPGGGRGIMAISRQGRGMESADISKIVSIDSCEAKRIGLILDAEPRAMMINTIFSKNIPGQLIIPVNEIGRIKEGTKPFTGEELLPSIPDYGNPDEIIIDNEDSLFHISRQIDNSPLKKLLKINNNQGNTYLQINNMYAPEHWQPVVQSSYYGRYILSAVYTRAGSGNKEATWNAIIKDPGYYNIYFYVGKSVERTMVRGRAMGPGGRGPGGGGPGGGGPGGGPGGGRPRGDMPPGNVPGASGPGAFQGGPGAEAPIKDLHLKIYHDQGVEEMTFDYQNAEGGWNYLGRYYLSADTAKVKISNLSEGRMVIADAVKWAKDNQ
;
A
#
# COMPACT_ATOMS: atom_id res chain seq x y z
N MET A 1 -24.80 -39.30 42.40
CA MET A 1 -24.63 -38.49 41.17
C MET A 1 -25.75 -37.48 40.95
N ILE A 2 -27.04 -37.84 41.08
CA ILE A 2 -28.17 -36.93 40.82
C ILE A 2 -28.16 -35.67 41.72
N THR A 3 -27.88 -35.82 43.03
CA THR A 3 -27.79 -34.70 44.00
C THR A 3 -26.62 -33.75 43.72
N PHE A 4 -25.48 -34.27 43.25
CA PHE A 4 -24.28 -33.50 42.92
C PHE A 4 -24.52 -32.54 41.74
N PHE A 5 -25.07 -33.05 40.63
CA PHE A 5 -25.43 -32.21 39.48
C PHE A 5 -26.59 -31.26 39.81
N HIS A 6 -27.52 -31.67 40.67
CA HIS A 6 -28.59 -30.80 41.16
C HIS A 6 -28.03 -29.60 41.94
N ASN A 7 -27.08 -29.82 42.86
CA ASN A 7 -26.44 -28.76 43.63
C ASN A 7 -25.71 -27.75 42.73
N ILE A 8 -24.88 -28.23 41.79
CA ILE A 8 -24.17 -27.38 40.81
C ILE A 8 -25.16 -26.53 40.00
N ARG A 9 -26.22 -27.16 39.48
CA ARG A 9 -27.25 -26.46 38.68
C ARG A 9 -27.99 -25.41 39.50
N THR A 10 -28.29 -25.71 40.77
CA THR A 10 -28.96 -24.79 41.69
C THR A 10 -28.07 -23.58 41.99
N VAL A 11 -26.79 -23.80 42.33
CA VAL A 11 -25.82 -22.70 42.53
C VAL A 11 -25.69 -21.85 41.26
N ALA A 12 -25.52 -22.48 40.10
CA ALA A 12 -25.43 -21.79 38.82
C ALA A 12 -26.67 -20.93 38.52
N ARG A 13 -27.87 -21.43 38.82
CA ARG A 13 -29.13 -20.68 38.64
C ARG A 13 -29.20 -19.47 39.57
N TYR A 14 -28.82 -19.62 40.84
CA TYR A 14 -28.79 -18.50 41.79
C TYR A 14 -27.76 -17.44 41.37
N GLU A 15 -26.57 -17.86 40.96
CA GLU A 15 -25.51 -16.95 40.53
C GLU A 15 -25.94 -16.17 39.28
N ALA A 16 -26.46 -16.86 38.26
CA ALA A 16 -26.97 -16.22 37.05
C ALA A 16 -28.10 -15.22 37.35
N VAL A 17 -29.01 -15.54 38.29
CA VAL A 17 -30.08 -14.62 38.71
C VAL A 17 -29.52 -13.39 39.43
N THR A 18 -28.54 -13.57 40.31
CA THR A 18 -27.88 -12.48 41.05
C THR A 18 -27.15 -11.54 40.09
N LEU A 19 -26.38 -12.09 39.16
CA LEU A 19 -25.66 -11.31 38.14
C LEU A 19 -26.61 -10.59 37.19
N ARG A 20 -27.67 -11.25 36.73
CA ARG A 20 -28.73 -10.60 35.93
C ARG A 20 -29.39 -9.45 36.70
N ARG A 21 -29.43 -9.51 38.04
CA ARG A 21 -29.95 -8.43 38.88
C ARG A 21 -28.94 -7.30 39.12
N SER A 22 -27.65 -7.52 38.89
CA SER A 22 -26.60 -6.52 39.06
C SER A 22 -26.75 -5.39 38.05
N TRP A 23 -26.70 -4.13 38.52
CA TRP A 23 -26.79 -2.96 37.65
C TRP A 23 -25.67 -2.92 36.60
N PHE A 24 -24.45 -3.33 37.00
CA PHE A 24 -23.29 -3.38 36.11
C PHE A 24 -23.51 -4.33 34.92
N PHE A 25 -23.95 -5.57 35.17
CA PHE A 25 -24.23 -6.52 34.09
C PHE A 25 -25.42 -6.09 33.24
N ARG A 26 -26.49 -5.53 33.84
CA ARG A 26 -27.63 -5.01 33.06
C ARG A 26 -27.22 -3.87 32.14
N LEU A 27 -26.42 -2.92 32.62
CA LEU A 27 -25.92 -1.81 31.82
C LEU A 27 -25.06 -2.33 30.67
N PHE A 28 -24.15 -3.27 30.94
CA PHE A 28 -23.34 -3.92 29.90
C PHE A 28 -24.20 -4.68 28.88
N ALA A 29 -25.17 -5.48 29.33
CA ALA A 29 -26.03 -6.27 28.44
C ALA A 29 -26.95 -5.39 27.59
N ILE A 30 -27.58 -4.37 28.18
CA ILE A 30 -28.42 -3.39 27.47
C ILE A 30 -27.56 -2.57 26.51
N GLY A 31 -26.40 -2.08 26.96
CA GLY A 31 -25.45 -1.36 26.13
C GLY A 31 -24.98 -2.19 24.95
N SER A 32 -24.62 -3.45 25.18
CA SER A 32 -24.24 -4.39 24.11
C SER A 32 -25.40 -4.61 23.15
N PHE A 33 -26.61 -4.87 23.64
CA PHE A 33 -27.79 -5.02 22.77
C PHE A 33 -28.00 -3.79 21.88
N VAL A 34 -27.97 -2.59 22.44
CA VAL A 34 -28.16 -1.33 21.70
C VAL A 34 -27.03 -1.12 20.70
N ILE A 35 -25.78 -1.18 21.14
CA ILE A 35 -24.60 -0.93 20.29
C ILE A 35 -24.54 -1.94 19.15
N PHE A 36 -24.67 -3.24 19.44
CA PHE A 36 -24.61 -4.26 18.39
C PHE A 36 -25.82 -4.20 17.45
N THR A 37 -27.01 -3.83 17.93
CA THR A 37 -28.14 -3.61 17.01
C THR A 37 -27.84 -2.48 16.03
N PHE A 38 -27.41 -1.31 16.50
CA PHE A 38 -27.05 -0.19 15.62
C PHE A 38 -25.82 -0.47 14.76
N LEU A 39 -24.83 -1.19 15.28
CA LEU A 39 -23.64 -1.58 14.53
C LEU A 39 -24.01 -2.54 13.39
N ASN A 40 -24.83 -3.57 13.65
CA ASN A 40 -25.27 -4.48 12.59
C ASN A 40 -26.17 -3.76 11.57
N ILE A 41 -27.01 -2.80 11.99
CA ILE A 41 -27.75 -1.95 11.04
C ILE A 41 -26.80 -1.06 10.23
N GLY A 42 -25.77 -0.50 10.86
CA GLY A 42 -24.81 0.38 10.20
C GLY A 42 -23.92 -0.36 9.19
N LEU A 43 -23.49 -1.58 9.51
CA LEU A 43 -22.49 -2.33 8.73
C LEU A 43 -23.08 -3.43 7.83
N PHE A 44 -24.25 -3.99 8.17
CA PHE A 44 -24.79 -5.18 7.51
C PHE A 44 -26.26 -5.05 7.07
N SER A 45 -26.84 -3.84 7.10
CA SER A 45 -28.21 -3.60 6.64
C SER A 45 -28.24 -2.73 5.39
N PRO A 46 -29.24 -2.90 4.50
CA PRO A 46 -29.40 -2.09 3.29
C PRO A 46 -29.52 -0.56 3.53
N ILE A 47 -29.83 -0.16 4.77
CA ILE A 47 -29.91 1.23 5.20
C ILE A 47 -28.52 1.83 5.44
N GLY A 48 -27.55 1.01 5.86
CA GLY A 48 -26.20 1.42 6.26
C GLY A 48 -25.13 1.28 5.18
N ASP A 49 -23.86 1.38 5.61
CA ASP A 49 -22.70 1.11 4.76
C ASP A 49 -22.24 -0.37 4.83
N GLU A 50 -23.05 -1.31 4.33
CA GLU A 50 -22.60 -2.62 3.80
C GLU A 50 -21.42 -2.49 2.82
N SER A 51 -20.19 -2.50 3.35
CA SER A 51 -18.97 -2.65 2.55
C SER A 51 -18.88 -4.09 2.04
N TRP A 52 -18.60 -4.26 0.75
CA TRP A 52 -18.49 -5.59 0.13
C TRP A 52 -17.40 -6.44 0.78
N GLU A 53 -16.32 -5.79 1.19
CA GLU A 53 -15.19 -6.41 1.86
C GLU A 53 -15.60 -7.09 3.19
N LEU A 54 -16.61 -6.54 3.88
CA LEU A 54 -17.15 -7.10 5.12
C LEU A 54 -18.20 -8.19 4.91
N VAL A 55 -19.01 -8.10 3.85
CA VAL A 55 -20.21 -8.94 3.67
C VAL A 55 -20.05 -10.06 2.64
N SER A 56 -19.03 -9.97 1.77
CA SER A 56 -18.77 -10.95 0.72
C SER A 56 -18.52 -12.35 1.27
N ILE A 57 -17.82 -12.49 2.40
CA ILE A 57 -17.57 -13.79 3.01
C ILE A 57 -18.59 -14.06 4.13
N PRO A 58 -19.42 -15.13 4.03
CA PRO A 58 -20.48 -15.44 4.99
C PRO A 58 -20.03 -15.49 6.46
N SER A 59 -18.79 -15.94 6.71
CA SER A 59 -18.21 -16.13 8.04
C SER A 59 -17.82 -14.80 8.73
N SER A 60 -17.73 -13.69 8.00
CA SER A 60 -17.30 -12.39 8.53
C SER A 60 -18.26 -11.81 9.57
N VAL A 61 -19.58 -11.95 9.36
CA VAL A 61 -20.61 -11.37 10.26
C VAL A 61 -20.50 -11.91 11.69
N PRO A 62 -20.55 -13.24 11.94
CA PRO A 62 -20.39 -13.75 13.29
C PRO A 62 -19.01 -13.45 13.87
N LEU A 63 -17.96 -13.44 13.04
CA LEU A 63 -16.60 -13.11 13.47
C LEU A 63 -16.51 -11.67 14.00
N ILE A 64 -16.99 -10.68 13.24
CA ILE A 64 -16.96 -9.25 13.65
C ILE A 64 -17.69 -9.03 14.96
N ASN A 65 -18.90 -9.59 15.07
CA ASN A 65 -19.74 -9.44 16.25
C ASN A 65 -19.05 -10.00 17.50
N LEU A 66 -18.55 -11.23 17.42
CA LEU A 66 -17.87 -11.86 18.56
C LEU A 66 -16.50 -11.25 18.83
N TYR A 67 -15.76 -10.83 17.81
CA TYR A 67 -14.46 -10.18 17.98
C TYR A 67 -14.58 -8.88 18.80
N ILE A 68 -15.49 -7.98 18.42
CA ILE A 68 -15.71 -6.72 19.15
C ILE A 68 -16.26 -7.01 20.55
N LEU A 69 -17.23 -7.94 20.67
CA LEU A 69 -17.85 -8.27 21.94
C LEU A 69 -16.84 -8.86 22.91
N ASN A 70 -15.98 -9.79 22.45
CA ASN A 70 -15.02 -10.50 23.28
C ASN A 70 -14.02 -9.55 23.96
N ILE A 71 -13.64 -8.44 23.29
CA ILE A 71 -12.74 -7.44 23.86
C ILE A 71 -13.37 -6.77 25.09
N VAL A 72 -14.61 -6.31 24.98
CA VAL A 72 -15.30 -5.65 26.10
C VAL A 72 -15.69 -6.68 27.16
N GLN A 73 -16.15 -7.84 26.72
CA GLN A 73 -16.60 -8.94 27.57
C GLN A 73 -15.49 -9.47 28.47
N SER A 74 -14.27 -9.65 27.98
CA SER A 74 -13.15 -10.12 28.81
C SER A 74 -12.88 -9.18 30.00
N ILE A 75 -12.97 -7.87 29.78
CA ILE A 75 -12.81 -6.83 30.81
C ILE A 75 -13.98 -6.88 31.81
N VAL A 76 -15.22 -7.04 31.33
CA VAL A 76 -16.42 -7.14 32.17
C VAL A 76 -16.41 -8.41 33.02
N VAL A 77 -15.98 -9.54 32.45
CA VAL A 77 -15.81 -10.82 33.15
C VAL A 77 -14.82 -10.68 34.31
N ILE A 78 -13.68 -10.02 34.08
CA ILE A 78 -12.67 -9.71 35.10
C ILE A 78 -13.31 -8.94 36.27
N PHE A 79 -14.10 -7.90 35.98
CA PHE A 79 -14.75 -7.08 37.00
C PHE A 79 -15.77 -7.87 37.83
N LEU A 80 -16.64 -8.65 37.16
CA LEU A 80 -17.66 -9.45 37.84
C LEU A 80 -17.04 -10.57 38.70
N ALA A 81 -15.98 -11.20 38.22
CA ALA A 81 -15.27 -12.24 38.96
C ALA A 81 -14.60 -11.70 40.23
N ALA A 82 -13.99 -10.51 40.15
CA ALA A 82 -13.34 -9.87 41.29
C ALA A 82 -14.35 -9.37 42.34
N ASP A 83 -15.51 -8.84 41.92
CA ASP A 83 -16.57 -8.41 42.82
C ASP A 83 -17.24 -9.59 43.55
N PHE A 84 -17.39 -10.73 42.87
CA PHE A 84 -17.94 -11.96 43.46
C PHE A 84 -17.16 -12.41 44.71
N LEU A 85 -15.83 -12.52 44.64
CA LEU A 85 -15.03 -13.02 45.77
C LEU A 85 -15.02 -12.08 46.98
N LYS A 86 -15.22 -10.78 46.77
CA LYS A 86 -15.32 -9.80 47.87
C LYS A 86 -16.67 -9.88 48.59
N ARG A 87 -17.77 -10.08 47.86
CA ARG A 87 -19.10 -10.21 48.46
C ARG A 87 -19.10 -11.33 49.50
N ASP A 88 -18.51 -12.48 49.16
CA ASP A 88 -18.47 -13.61 50.10
C ASP A 88 -17.51 -13.40 51.28
N LYS A 89 -16.43 -12.60 51.14
CA LYS A 89 -15.50 -12.26 52.25
C LYS A 89 -16.05 -11.19 53.23
N LYS A 90 -17.08 -10.43 52.86
CA LYS A 90 -17.71 -9.39 53.69
C LYS A 90 -18.90 -9.90 54.52
N ILE A 91 -19.28 -11.18 54.39
CA ILE A 91 -20.49 -11.77 55.01
C ILE A 91 -20.13 -12.62 56.25
N ASP A 92 -18.95 -12.39 56.86
CA ASP A 92 -18.52 -13.03 58.13
C ASP A 92 -19.47 -12.74 59.32
N THR A 93 -20.39 -11.78 59.21
CA THR A 93 -21.39 -11.50 60.28
C THR A 93 -22.70 -12.28 60.11
N ASN A 94 -22.87 -13.05 59.03
CA ASN A 94 -24.11 -13.77 58.68
C ASN A 94 -23.88 -15.29 58.49
N GLU A 95 -22.86 -15.86 59.14
CA GLU A 95 -22.50 -17.29 59.05
C GLU A 95 -23.66 -18.26 59.35
N VAL A 96 -24.70 -17.81 60.07
CA VAL A 96 -25.92 -18.59 60.36
C VAL A 96 -26.79 -18.85 59.11
N LEU A 97 -26.71 -18.00 58.07
CA LEU A 97 -27.44 -18.14 56.80
C LEU A 97 -26.69 -18.96 55.73
N TYR A 98 -25.42 -19.33 55.96
CA TYR A 98 -24.58 -20.09 55.02
C TYR A 98 -24.52 -21.61 55.26
N THR A 99 -25.42 -22.14 56.09
CA THR A 99 -25.61 -23.57 56.42
C THR A 99 -26.19 -24.42 55.28
N ARG A 100 -25.79 -24.16 54.02
CA ARG A 100 -26.15 -25.02 52.88
C ARG A 100 -25.08 -26.11 52.71
N PRO A 101 -25.43 -27.41 52.65
CA PRO A 101 -24.49 -28.53 52.56
C PRO A 101 -23.94 -28.69 51.13
N VAL A 102 -23.24 -27.67 50.62
CA VAL A 102 -22.68 -27.63 49.27
C VAL A 102 -21.16 -27.56 49.37
N SER A 103 -20.45 -28.49 48.74
CA SER A 103 -18.99 -28.53 48.81
C SER A 103 -18.34 -27.41 48.00
N ASN A 104 -17.07 -27.10 48.27
CA ASN A 104 -16.31 -26.13 47.47
C ASN A 104 -16.31 -26.44 45.97
N PHE A 105 -16.24 -27.73 45.62
CA PHE A 105 -16.29 -28.20 44.24
C PHE A 105 -17.62 -27.82 43.58
N GLU A 106 -18.74 -28.18 44.22
CA GLU A 106 -20.09 -27.90 43.70
C GLU A 106 -20.35 -26.39 43.62
N TYR A 107 -19.85 -25.65 44.60
CA TYR A 107 -20.04 -24.21 44.72
C TYR A 107 -19.31 -23.43 43.62
N ILE A 108 -17.98 -23.59 43.51
CA ILE A 108 -17.18 -22.84 42.54
C ILE A 108 -17.52 -23.28 41.11
N THR A 109 -17.67 -24.58 40.85
CA THR A 109 -18.10 -25.08 39.54
C THR A 109 -19.47 -24.53 39.16
N GLY A 110 -20.42 -24.50 40.11
CA GLY A 110 -21.73 -23.90 39.93
C GLY A 110 -21.64 -22.40 39.59
N LYS A 111 -20.78 -21.64 40.26
CA LYS A 111 -20.59 -20.21 39.98
C LYS A 111 -19.93 -19.96 38.63
N THR A 112 -18.85 -20.66 38.30
CA THR A 112 -18.19 -20.60 36.98
C THR A 112 -19.20 -20.89 35.88
N TRP A 113 -20.00 -21.96 36.03
CA TRP A 113 -21.04 -22.32 35.07
C TRP A 113 -22.16 -21.28 34.98
N GLY A 114 -22.58 -20.68 36.11
CA GLY A 114 -23.57 -19.62 36.16
C GLY A 114 -23.14 -18.36 35.38
N ILE A 115 -21.89 -17.93 35.56
CA ILE A 115 -21.31 -16.80 34.82
C ILE A 115 -21.17 -17.14 33.33
N LEU A 116 -20.56 -18.29 33.02
CA LEU A 116 -20.33 -18.73 31.64
C LEU A 116 -21.65 -18.81 30.86
N LYS A 117 -22.69 -19.42 31.45
CA LYS A 117 -24.01 -19.53 30.83
C LYS A 117 -24.63 -18.17 30.50
N LEU A 118 -24.44 -17.19 31.38
CA LEU A 118 -25.01 -15.85 31.23
C LEU A 118 -24.30 -15.04 30.13
N PHE A 119 -22.98 -15.15 30.01
CA PHE A 119 -22.24 -14.53 28.90
C PHE A 119 -22.47 -15.25 27.56
N ILE A 120 -22.42 -16.58 27.52
CA ILE A 120 -22.78 -17.34 26.31
C ILE A 120 -24.22 -17.03 25.88
N GLY A 121 -25.14 -16.86 26.82
CA GLY A 121 -26.51 -16.44 26.53
C GLY A 121 -26.59 -15.07 25.86
N LEU A 122 -25.78 -14.11 26.32
CA LEU A 122 -25.67 -12.79 25.69
C LEU A 122 -25.05 -12.88 24.29
N ASP A 123 -23.97 -13.65 24.13
CA ASP A 123 -23.30 -13.88 22.84
C ASP A 123 -24.29 -14.47 21.82
N ILE A 124 -25.08 -15.48 22.21
CA ILE A 124 -26.11 -16.10 21.35
C ILE A 124 -27.18 -15.08 20.95
N ILE A 125 -27.63 -14.21 21.86
CA ILE A 125 -28.60 -13.16 21.53
C ILE A 125 -28.02 -12.18 20.50
N ILE A 126 -26.77 -11.75 20.69
CA ILE A 126 -26.09 -10.83 19.76
C ILE A 126 -25.88 -11.49 18.40
N LEU A 127 -25.46 -12.75 18.38
CA LEU A 127 -25.36 -13.55 17.17
C LEU A 127 -26.72 -13.73 16.48
N PHE A 128 -27.81 -13.87 17.23
CA PHE A 128 -29.16 -13.94 16.67
C PHE A 128 -29.57 -12.62 16.02
N ILE A 129 -29.24 -11.47 16.61
CA ILE A 129 -29.45 -10.15 16.00
C ILE A 129 -28.65 -10.04 14.70
N ALA A 130 -27.38 -10.45 14.73
CA ALA A 130 -26.52 -10.45 13.54
C ALA A 130 -27.05 -11.39 12.45
N LEU A 131 -27.57 -12.56 12.82
CA LEU A 131 -28.20 -13.51 11.90
C LEU A 131 -29.48 -12.93 11.28
N LEU A 132 -30.34 -12.27 12.06
CA LEU A 132 -31.53 -11.60 11.53
C LEU A 132 -31.15 -10.54 10.49
N MET A 133 -30.14 -9.72 10.76
CA MET A 133 -29.67 -8.72 9.80
C MET A 133 -29.09 -9.37 8.53
N ASN A 134 -28.31 -10.44 8.69
CA ASN A 134 -27.77 -11.22 7.58
C ASN A 134 -28.88 -11.80 6.68
N ILE A 135 -29.97 -12.30 7.26
CA ILE A 135 -31.14 -12.82 6.52
C ILE A 135 -31.93 -11.68 5.83
N ILE A 136 -32.00 -10.50 6.44
CA ILE A 136 -32.69 -9.33 5.86
C ILE A 136 -31.92 -8.78 4.66
N SER A 137 -30.58 -8.83 4.68
CA SER A 137 -29.75 -8.38 3.58
C SER A 137 -29.77 -9.39 2.43
N LYS A 138 -30.28 -8.97 1.26
CA LYS A 138 -30.36 -9.81 0.05
C LYS A 138 -29.00 -10.07 -0.62
N ASP A 139 -27.94 -9.47 -0.09
CA ASP A 139 -26.60 -9.48 -0.67
C ASP A 139 -25.70 -10.53 0.01
N MET A 140 -26.17 -11.13 1.10
CA MET A 140 -25.39 -11.97 1.99
C MET A 140 -25.86 -13.43 1.99
N SER A 141 -24.90 -14.33 2.08
CA SER A 141 -25.12 -15.77 2.31
C SER A 141 -24.94 -16.09 3.79
N VAL A 142 -25.67 -17.08 4.29
CA VAL A 142 -25.62 -17.48 5.71
C VAL A 142 -24.86 -18.80 5.87
N ASP A 143 -23.76 -18.78 6.62
CA ASP A 143 -23.09 -20.00 7.12
C ASP A 143 -23.38 -20.17 8.61
N LEU A 144 -24.43 -20.92 8.95
CA LEU A 144 -24.83 -21.18 10.34
C LEU A 144 -23.75 -21.90 11.16
N VAL A 145 -22.90 -22.70 10.52
CA VAL A 145 -21.84 -23.45 11.22
C VAL A 145 -20.78 -22.49 11.76
N SER A 146 -20.46 -21.42 11.02
CA SER A 146 -19.53 -20.38 11.47
C SER A 146 -19.97 -19.69 12.76
N TYR A 147 -21.27 -19.47 12.97
CA TYR A 147 -21.78 -18.85 14.20
C TYR A 147 -21.42 -19.68 15.44
N LEU A 148 -21.57 -21.01 15.35
CA LEU A 148 -21.20 -21.92 16.44
C LEU A 148 -19.69 -22.05 16.59
N GLN A 149 -18.95 -22.18 15.49
CA GLN A 149 -17.50 -22.33 15.50
C GLN A 149 -16.82 -21.13 16.17
N TYR A 150 -17.20 -19.90 15.80
CA TYR A 150 -16.61 -18.70 16.39
C TYR A 150 -16.94 -18.52 17.87
N LEU A 151 -18.14 -18.92 18.31
CA LEU A 151 -18.51 -18.91 19.73
C LEU A 151 -17.58 -19.82 20.55
N LEU A 152 -17.26 -21.01 20.03
CA LEU A 152 -16.38 -21.98 20.69
C LEU A 152 -14.90 -21.59 20.62
N ILE A 153 -14.47 -20.94 19.53
CA ILE A 153 -13.08 -20.52 19.34
C ILE A 153 -12.79 -19.26 20.17
N ILE A 154 -13.65 -18.25 20.11
CA ILE A 154 -13.35 -16.91 20.66
C ILE A 154 -13.83 -16.78 22.11
N SER A 155 -15.14 -16.89 22.34
CA SER A 155 -15.75 -16.53 23.63
C SER A 155 -15.41 -17.52 24.74
N VAL A 156 -15.63 -18.82 24.51
CA VAL A 156 -15.55 -19.85 25.56
C VAL A 156 -14.17 -19.93 26.21
N PRO A 157 -13.04 -20.02 25.46
CA PRO A 157 -11.71 -20.07 26.06
C PRO A 157 -11.35 -18.78 26.78
N THR A 158 -11.70 -17.62 26.22
CA THR A 158 -11.41 -16.30 26.81
C THR A 158 -12.12 -16.16 28.16
N ILE A 159 -13.43 -16.44 28.22
CA ILE A 159 -14.21 -16.30 29.46
C ILE A 159 -13.68 -17.25 30.54
N ILE A 160 -13.46 -18.53 30.22
CA ILE A 160 -13.02 -19.53 31.19
C ILE A 160 -11.63 -19.20 31.73
N PHE A 161 -10.71 -18.77 30.86
CA PHE A 161 -9.39 -18.33 31.29
C PHE A 161 -9.45 -17.08 32.18
N SER A 162 -10.18 -16.03 31.77
CA SER A 162 -10.34 -14.81 32.55
C SER A 162 -10.99 -15.08 33.92
N LEU A 163 -11.99 -15.96 33.99
CA LEU A 163 -12.63 -16.37 35.24
C LEU A 163 -11.67 -17.12 36.16
N GLY A 164 -11.00 -18.17 35.65
CA GLY A 164 -10.06 -18.96 36.43
C GLY A 164 -8.92 -18.11 36.98
N LEU A 165 -8.36 -17.23 36.16
CA LEU A 165 -7.30 -16.32 36.56
C LEU A 165 -7.77 -15.32 37.61
N ALA A 166 -8.95 -14.72 37.43
CA ALA A 166 -9.50 -13.78 38.39
C ALA A 166 -9.77 -14.43 39.75
N PHE A 167 -10.32 -15.64 39.75
CA PHE A 167 -10.58 -16.39 40.98
C PHE A 167 -9.30 -16.73 41.74
N MET A 168 -8.29 -17.23 41.03
CA MET A 168 -7.00 -17.58 41.63
C MET A 168 -6.27 -16.34 42.19
N LEU A 169 -6.20 -15.25 41.43
CA LEU A 169 -5.50 -14.03 41.88
C LEU A 169 -6.18 -13.38 43.07
N MET A 170 -7.51 -13.28 43.08
CA MET A 170 -8.28 -12.73 44.21
C MET A 170 -8.01 -13.50 45.49
N GLN A 171 -7.84 -14.82 45.39
CA GLN A 171 -7.56 -15.68 46.52
C GLN A 171 -6.14 -15.54 47.05
N ILE A 172 -5.15 -15.40 46.16
CA ILE A 172 -3.73 -15.22 46.54
C ILE A 172 -3.51 -13.83 47.14
N ILE A 173 -4.00 -12.78 46.46
CA ILE A 173 -3.70 -11.38 46.80
C ILE A 173 -4.59 -10.90 47.94
N GLY A 174 -5.85 -11.34 47.99
CA GLY A 174 -6.81 -10.91 49.01
C GLY A 174 -7.27 -9.45 48.93
N ASN A 175 -6.79 -8.67 47.94
CA ASN A 175 -7.14 -7.27 47.68
C ASN A 175 -7.76 -7.10 46.27
N GLN A 176 -8.99 -6.58 46.23
CA GLN A 176 -9.75 -6.39 44.98
C GLN A 176 -9.11 -5.37 44.05
N ALA A 177 -8.66 -4.22 44.56
CA ALA A 177 -8.15 -3.14 43.72
C ALA A 177 -6.86 -3.56 43.02
N ILE A 178 -5.96 -4.23 43.74
CA ILE A 178 -4.69 -4.75 43.20
C ILE A 178 -4.96 -5.85 42.16
N THR A 179 -5.86 -6.79 42.47
CA THR A 179 -6.21 -7.87 41.54
C THR A 179 -6.82 -7.31 40.25
N PHE A 180 -7.72 -6.34 40.38
CA PHE A 180 -8.33 -5.66 39.24
C PHE A 180 -7.28 -4.93 38.39
N LEU A 181 -6.38 -4.17 39.01
CA LEU A 181 -5.30 -3.46 38.33
C LEU A 181 -4.39 -4.43 37.55
N LEU A 182 -4.03 -5.57 38.13
CA LEU A 182 -3.20 -6.59 37.47
C LEU A 182 -3.91 -7.25 36.28
N LEU A 183 -5.18 -7.61 36.44
CA LEU A 183 -5.96 -8.22 35.36
C LEU A 183 -6.21 -7.24 34.20
N LEU A 184 -6.52 -5.98 34.50
CA LEU A 184 -6.64 -4.92 33.49
C LEU A 184 -5.29 -4.63 32.82
N GLY A 185 -4.20 -4.62 33.60
CA GLY A 185 -2.84 -4.49 33.11
C GLY A 185 -2.45 -5.62 32.15
N LEU A 186 -2.83 -6.87 32.46
CA LEU A 186 -2.61 -8.02 31.58
C LEU A 186 -3.46 -7.93 30.31
N ALA A 187 -4.72 -7.50 30.39
CA ALA A 187 -5.57 -7.27 29.23
C ALA A 187 -4.99 -6.19 28.30
N ALA A 188 -4.54 -5.06 28.86
CA ALA A 188 -3.87 -4.00 28.11
C ALA A 188 -2.55 -4.49 27.49
N LEU A 189 -1.73 -5.21 28.26
CA LEU A 189 -0.48 -5.81 27.77
C LEU A 189 -0.73 -6.78 26.62
N ASN A 190 -1.84 -7.53 26.66
CA ASN A 190 -2.24 -8.39 25.54
C ASN A 190 -2.54 -7.58 24.28
N MET A 191 -3.45 -6.61 24.38
CA MET A 191 -3.91 -5.80 23.26
C MET A 191 -2.79 -5.00 22.60
N PHE A 192 -1.84 -4.48 23.37
CA PHE A 192 -0.79 -3.60 22.84
C PHE A 192 0.54 -4.31 22.55
N TRP A 193 0.87 -5.43 23.22
CA TRP A 193 2.21 -6.00 23.15
C TRP A 193 2.30 -7.52 22.98
N LEU A 194 1.45 -8.33 23.62
CA LEU A 194 1.59 -9.80 23.56
C LEU A 194 0.92 -10.43 22.34
N TYR A 195 -0.10 -9.80 21.75
CA TYR A 195 -0.95 -10.44 20.73
C TYR A 195 -0.21 -11.03 19.52
N TYR A 196 0.97 -10.51 19.16
CA TYR A 196 1.78 -10.95 18.02
C TYR A 196 3.03 -11.73 18.43
N ARG A 197 3.37 -11.79 19.72
CA ARG A 197 4.61 -12.39 20.20
C ARG A 197 4.55 -13.91 20.10
N MET A 198 5.64 -14.51 19.64
CA MET A 198 5.80 -15.96 19.51
C MET A 198 4.65 -16.62 18.74
N GLY A 199 4.23 -16.00 17.63
CA GLY A 199 3.12 -16.53 16.80
C GLY A 199 1.77 -16.49 17.52
N SER A 200 1.49 -15.39 18.24
CA SER A 200 0.26 -15.20 19.03
C SER A 200 0.08 -16.20 20.17
N LEU A 201 1.15 -16.85 20.65
CA LEU A 201 1.09 -17.81 21.76
C LEU A 201 0.52 -17.18 23.04
N PHE A 202 0.83 -15.91 23.31
CA PHE A 202 0.36 -15.20 24.51
C PHE A 202 -1.00 -14.47 24.33
N ASP A 203 -1.65 -14.65 23.19
CA ASP A 203 -2.92 -13.98 22.88
C ASP A 203 -4.15 -14.73 23.41
N TYR A 204 -4.46 -14.53 24.69
CA TYR A 204 -5.62 -15.18 25.32
C TYR A 204 -6.97 -14.70 24.76
N MET A 205 -7.03 -13.46 24.24
CA MET A 205 -8.29 -12.84 23.75
C MET A 205 -8.61 -13.11 22.29
N ALA A 206 -7.72 -13.78 21.54
CA ALA A 206 -7.81 -13.88 20.07
C ALA A 206 -7.82 -12.52 19.37
N PHE A 207 -7.12 -11.53 19.95
CA PHE A 207 -7.01 -10.18 19.39
C PHE A 207 -6.09 -10.14 18.15
N GLY A 208 -4.99 -10.88 18.22
CA GLY A 208 -3.98 -10.98 17.19
C GLY A 208 -4.10 -12.23 16.32
N LEU A 209 -4.64 -13.31 16.88
CA LEU A 209 -4.75 -14.61 16.22
C LEU A 209 -5.65 -14.52 14.98
N PRO A 210 -5.13 -14.78 13.76
CA PRO A 210 -5.95 -14.79 12.56
C PRO A 210 -6.90 -15.99 12.58
N VAL A 211 -8.20 -15.74 12.69
CA VAL A 211 -9.26 -16.76 12.72
C VAL A 211 -10.25 -16.60 11.54
N PHE A 212 -9.84 -15.91 10.49
CA PHE A 212 -10.68 -15.70 9.31
C PHE A 212 -10.94 -17.02 8.57
N LYS A 213 -12.21 -17.36 8.32
CA LYS A 213 -12.64 -18.60 7.66
C LYS A 213 -13.04 -18.32 6.22
N SER A 214 -12.31 -18.89 5.27
CA SER A 214 -12.61 -18.81 3.83
C SER A 214 -13.79 -19.71 3.43
N GLY A 215 -14.48 -19.35 2.35
CA GLY A 215 -15.51 -20.19 1.72
C GLY A 215 -14.93 -21.39 0.99
N ILE A 216 -13.69 -21.29 0.51
CA ILE A 216 -13.00 -22.36 -0.25
C ILE A 216 -12.29 -23.36 0.68
N ILE A 217 -11.43 -22.88 1.59
CA ILE A 217 -10.55 -23.74 2.42
C ILE A 217 -10.97 -23.84 3.89
N GLY A 218 -11.97 -23.07 4.33
CA GLY A 218 -12.31 -22.97 5.75
C GLY A 218 -11.25 -22.20 6.56
N PHE A 219 -10.89 -22.73 7.74
CA PHE A 219 -9.83 -22.15 8.59
C PHE A 219 -8.45 -22.52 8.05
N ASP A 220 -7.56 -21.54 7.94
CA ASP A 220 -6.24 -21.69 7.32
C ASP A 220 -5.26 -22.54 8.14
N ASN A 221 -5.25 -22.38 9.47
CA ASN A 221 -4.34 -23.09 10.37
C ASN A 221 -5.11 -23.64 11.57
N ASN A 222 -5.98 -24.62 11.27
CA ASN A 222 -6.82 -25.26 12.28
C ASN A 222 -6.00 -25.84 13.44
N GLN A 223 -4.80 -26.37 13.17
CA GLN A 223 -3.93 -26.91 14.21
C GLN A 223 -3.46 -25.83 15.19
N LEU A 224 -3.03 -24.66 14.70
CA LEU A 224 -2.61 -23.54 15.55
C LEU A 224 -3.79 -23.01 16.35
N ILE A 225 -4.92 -22.76 15.69
CA ILE A 225 -6.14 -22.21 16.32
C ILE A 225 -6.62 -23.15 17.42
N VAL A 226 -6.79 -24.44 17.14
CA VAL A 226 -7.29 -25.40 18.12
C VAL A 226 -6.31 -25.57 19.29
N ASN A 227 -5.01 -25.77 19.04
CA ASN A 227 -4.04 -25.93 20.14
C ASN A 227 -4.00 -24.69 21.03
N GLN A 228 -3.94 -23.49 20.45
CA GLN A 228 -3.79 -22.26 21.22
C GLN A 228 -5.07 -21.92 21.99
N ARG A 229 -6.27 -22.16 21.42
CA ARG A 229 -7.55 -21.97 22.12
C ARG A 229 -7.76 -23.03 23.21
N LEU A 230 -7.42 -24.29 22.94
CA LEU A 230 -7.51 -25.38 23.92
C LEU A 230 -6.52 -25.17 25.07
N MET A 231 -5.33 -24.63 24.80
CA MET A 231 -4.36 -24.23 25.82
C MET A 231 -4.99 -23.27 26.83
N TYR A 232 -5.63 -22.19 26.38
CA TYR A 232 -6.25 -21.22 27.29
C TYR A 232 -7.48 -21.77 28.01
N LEU A 233 -8.29 -22.58 27.32
CA LEU A 233 -9.43 -23.26 27.92
C LEU A 233 -8.99 -24.16 29.08
N LEU A 234 -8.02 -25.04 28.82
CA LEU A 234 -7.50 -25.98 29.81
C LEU A 234 -6.74 -25.25 30.93
N PHE A 235 -6.01 -24.18 30.62
CA PHE A 235 -5.33 -23.40 31.63
C PHE A 235 -6.33 -22.70 32.56
N GLY A 236 -7.41 -22.14 32.00
CA GLY A 236 -8.52 -21.59 32.79
C GLY A 236 -9.17 -22.63 33.70
N LEU A 237 -9.45 -23.84 33.18
CA LEU A 237 -9.98 -24.94 33.98
C LEU A 237 -9.00 -25.38 35.09
N CYS A 238 -7.71 -25.44 34.80
CA CYS A 238 -6.67 -25.73 35.80
C CYS A 238 -6.70 -24.70 36.93
N LEU A 239 -6.82 -23.42 36.61
CA LEU A 239 -6.92 -22.34 37.60
C LEU A 239 -8.21 -22.45 38.43
N VAL A 240 -9.35 -22.77 37.81
CA VAL A 240 -10.62 -23.02 38.52
C VAL A 240 -10.50 -24.20 39.49
N MET A 241 -9.89 -25.31 39.06
CA MET A 241 -9.66 -26.48 39.93
C MET A 241 -8.68 -26.17 41.06
N ALA A 242 -7.66 -25.36 40.79
CA ALA A 242 -6.72 -24.90 41.83
C ALA A 242 -7.44 -24.06 42.88
N THR A 243 -8.30 -23.12 42.46
CA THR A 243 -9.15 -22.34 43.35
C THR A 243 -10.03 -23.24 44.22
N ILE A 244 -10.64 -24.29 43.64
CA ILE A 244 -11.50 -25.24 44.37
C ILE A 244 -10.78 -25.89 45.56
N LEU A 245 -9.51 -26.26 45.39
CA LEU A 245 -8.71 -26.91 46.42
C LEU A 245 -8.22 -25.95 47.51
N THR A 246 -7.91 -24.72 47.15
CA THR A 246 -7.37 -23.72 48.08
C THR A 246 -8.47 -22.95 48.82
N PHE A 247 -9.74 -23.05 48.39
CA PHE A 247 -10.85 -22.26 48.94
C PHE A 247 -11.16 -22.65 50.38
N LYS A 248 -10.99 -21.72 51.32
CA LYS A 248 -11.18 -21.96 52.77
C LYS A 248 -12.66 -21.77 53.14
N ARG A 249 -13.49 -22.80 52.90
CA ARG A 249 -14.91 -22.84 53.30
C ARG A 249 -15.33 -24.23 53.78
N LEU A 250 -16.02 -25.04 52.96
CA LEU A 250 -16.52 -26.37 53.36
C LEU A 250 -15.67 -27.47 52.70
N PRO A 251 -15.04 -28.37 53.49
CA PRO A 251 -14.19 -29.42 52.94
C PRO A 251 -14.98 -30.38 52.05
N GLN A 252 -14.33 -30.81 50.97
CA GLN A 252 -14.93 -31.70 49.97
C GLN A 252 -14.90 -33.16 50.45
N SER A 253 -15.78 -34.00 49.91
CA SER A 253 -15.67 -35.46 50.12
C SER A 253 -14.39 -36.01 49.49
N LYS A 254 -13.84 -37.11 50.02
CA LYS A 254 -12.60 -37.72 49.49
C LYS A 254 -12.66 -37.98 47.98
N LEU A 255 -13.81 -38.46 47.47
CA LEU A 255 -14.02 -38.69 46.04
C LEU A 255 -13.98 -37.40 45.21
N GLN A 256 -14.60 -36.32 45.69
CA GLN A 256 -14.58 -35.01 45.01
C GLN A 256 -13.18 -34.40 45.01
N THR A 257 -12.44 -34.54 46.11
CA THR A 257 -11.05 -34.10 46.21
C THR A 257 -10.15 -34.85 45.23
N THR A 258 -10.25 -36.20 45.16
CA THR A 258 -9.50 -37.02 44.19
C THR A 258 -9.86 -36.63 42.76
N LEU A 259 -11.16 -36.48 42.45
CA LEU A 259 -11.62 -36.04 41.13
C LEU A 259 -11.05 -34.66 40.76
N CYS A 260 -11.03 -33.72 41.71
CA CYS A 260 -10.48 -32.38 41.49
C CYS A 260 -8.97 -32.42 41.19
N TYR A 261 -8.20 -33.23 41.92
CA TYR A 261 -6.78 -33.42 41.64
C TYR A 261 -6.54 -34.08 40.27
N VAL A 262 -7.35 -35.07 39.90
CA VAL A 262 -7.26 -35.71 38.57
C VAL A 262 -7.57 -34.70 37.46
N LEU A 263 -8.66 -33.92 37.57
CA LEU A 263 -9.01 -32.90 36.58
C LEU A 263 -7.98 -31.76 36.52
N LEU A 264 -7.41 -31.36 37.66
CA LEU A 264 -6.31 -30.40 37.70
C LEU A 264 -5.08 -30.93 36.99
N PHE A 265 -4.68 -32.19 37.23
CA PHE A 265 -3.54 -32.81 36.57
C PHE A 265 -3.77 -32.94 35.05
N LEU A 266 -4.95 -33.42 34.63
CA LEU A 266 -5.29 -33.57 33.20
C LEU A 266 -5.32 -32.22 32.47
N SER A 267 -5.91 -31.19 33.09
CA SER A 267 -5.96 -29.84 32.50
C SER A 267 -4.57 -29.18 32.46
N LEU A 268 -3.73 -29.38 33.48
CA LEU A 268 -2.35 -28.92 33.47
C LEU A 268 -1.51 -29.64 32.39
N ALA A 269 -1.59 -30.97 32.33
CA ALA A 269 -0.90 -31.76 31.31
C ALA A 269 -1.34 -31.36 29.90
N GLY A 270 -2.64 -31.22 29.68
CA GLY A 270 -3.18 -30.76 28.39
C GLY A 270 -2.75 -29.33 28.04
N THR A 271 -2.67 -28.43 29.02
CA THR A 271 -2.11 -27.08 28.82
C THR A 271 -0.66 -27.16 28.35
N ILE A 272 0.18 -27.95 29.02
CA ILE A 272 1.60 -28.11 28.66
C ILE A 272 1.75 -28.70 27.25
N ILE A 273 0.96 -29.72 26.90
CA ILE A 273 0.96 -30.33 25.56
C ILE A 273 0.58 -29.30 24.50
N CYS A 274 -0.50 -28.55 24.70
CA CYS A 274 -0.97 -27.55 23.74
C CYS A 274 0.03 -26.39 23.59
N THR A 275 0.63 -25.92 24.69
CA THR A 275 1.71 -24.91 24.67
C THR A 275 2.92 -25.41 23.89
N LYS A 276 3.36 -26.65 24.17
CA LYS A 276 4.49 -27.27 23.47
C LYS A 276 4.22 -27.38 21.97
N ASN A 277 3.03 -27.87 21.58
CA ASN A 277 2.66 -27.99 20.18
C ASN A 277 2.64 -26.62 19.47
N THR A 278 2.02 -25.62 20.08
CA THR A 278 1.96 -24.26 19.54
C THR A 278 3.36 -23.66 19.38
N PHE A 279 4.22 -23.81 20.40
CA PHE A 279 5.60 -23.33 20.37
C PHE A 279 6.46 -24.07 19.33
N LEU A 280 6.28 -25.38 19.16
CA LEU A 280 6.98 -26.18 18.17
C LEU A 280 6.61 -25.76 16.73
N ILE A 281 5.33 -25.48 16.46
CA ILE A 281 4.88 -24.96 15.16
C ILE A 281 5.59 -23.64 14.84
N TYR A 282 5.62 -22.72 15.80
CA TYR A 282 6.32 -21.43 15.65
C TYR A 282 7.83 -21.61 15.42
N LYS A 283 8.49 -22.44 16.24
CA LYS A 283 9.94 -22.66 16.17
C LYS A 283 10.35 -23.38 14.88
N ARG A 284 9.56 -24.35 14.40
CA ARG A 284 9.81 -25.06 13.14
C ARG A 284 9.83 -24.08 11.97
N ASN A 285 8.82 -23.22 11.85
CA ASN A 285 8.73 -22.25 10.77
C ASN A 285 9.88 -21.22 10.78
N LEU A 286 10.43 -20.87 11.95
CA LEU A 286 11.60 -20.00 12.04
C LEU A 286 12.89 -20.72 11.63
N ASN A 287 13.07 -21.95 12.11
CA ASN A 287 14.24 -22.75 11.80
C ASN A 287 14.30 -23.09 10.30
N GLU A 288 13.17 -23.42 9.69
CA GLU A 288 13.07 -23.69 8.25
C GLU A 288 13.53 -22.48 7.42
N ARG A 289 13.00 -21.27 7.71
CA ARG A 289 13.43 -20.04 7.02
C ARG A 289 14.94 -19.82 7.15
N LYS A 290 15.47 -19.97 8.37
CA LYS A 290 16.91 -19.81 8.62
C LYS A 290 17.73 -20.81 7.80
N LEU A 291 17.32 -22.08 7.79
CA LEU A 291 17.99 -23.13 7.03
C LEU A 291 17.96 -22.86 5.52
N ILE A 292 16.84 -22.37 4.99
CA ILE A 292 16.72 -21.98 3.56
C ILE A 292 17.69 -20.85 3.21
N ILE A 293 17.77 -19.80 4.04
CA ILE A 293 18.72 -18.68 3.82
C ILE A 293 20.16 -19.19 3.86
N GLU A 294 20.50 -20.04 4.83
CA GLU A 294 21.85 -20.58 4.96
C GLU A 294 22.22 -21.49 3.78
N THR A 295 21.29 -22.33 3.30
CA THR A 295 21.50 -23.12 2.09
C THR A 295 21.69 -22.21 0.87
N ASN A 296 20.83 -21.22 0.65
CA ASN A 296 20.96 -20.33 -0.51
C ASN A 296 22.30 -19.61 -0.56
N ARG A 297 22.80 -19.14 0.59
CA ARG A 297 24.12 -18.50 0.66
C ARG A 297 25.26 -19.41 0.22
N GLN A 298 25.14 -20.73 0.41
CA GLN A 298 26.17 -21.69 -0.02
C GLN A 298 26.22 -21.86 -1.54
N PHE A 299 25.09 -21.68 -2.24
CA PHE A 299 24.96 -21.92 -3.68
C PHE A 299 24.84 -20.64 -4.51
N GLU A 300 24.78 -19.46 -3.88
CA GLU A 300 24.56 -18.16 -4.55
C GLU A 300 25.66 -17.80 -5.57
N SER A 301 26.89 -18.27 -5.36
CA SER A 301 28.02 -18.04 -6.28
C SER A 301 28.14 -19.07 -7.41
N GLN A 302 27.32 -20.13 -7.42
CA GLN A 302 27.39 -21.16 -8.44
C GLN A 302 26.54 -20.79 -9.67
N ASP A 303 27.07 -21.08 -10.85
CA ASP A 303 26.37 -20.88 -12.12
C ASP A 303 25.29 -21.95 -12.31
N ALA A 304 24.09 -21.52 -12.68
CA ALA A 304 22.96 -22.40 -12.94
C ALA A 304 22.71 -22.52 -14.45
N VAL A 305 22.23 -23.68 -14.89
CA VAL A 305 21.76 -23.91 -16.27
C VAL A 305 20.45 -23.17 -16.55
N THR A 306 20.14 -22.89 -17.81
CA THR A 306 18.87 -22.28 -18.24
C THR A 306 17.89 -23.37 -18.67
N LEU A 307 16.70 -23.41 -18.07
CA LEU A 307 15.64 -24.38 -18.39
C LEU A 307 14.89 -23.97 -19.68
N THR A 308 14.87 -24.83 -20.69
CA THR A 308 14.18 -24.56 -21.97
C THR A 308 12.83 -25.27 -22.09
N ASP A 309 12.75 -26.51 -21.61
CA ASP A 309 11.52 -27.32 -21.71
C ASP A 309 11.33 -28.14 -20.43
N ALA A 310 10.08 -28.23 -19.97
CA ALA A 310 9.71 -29.02 -18.81
C ALA A 310 8.41 -29.78 -19.07
N LYS A 311 8.48 -31.11 -19.01
CA LYS A 311 7.30 -31.99 -19.05
C LYS A 311 7.06 -32.52 -17.64
N ILE A 312 5.87 -32.25 -17.11
CA ILE A 312 5.54 -32.56 -15.71
C ILE A 312 4.29 -33.44 -15.69
N ASP A 313 4.45 -34.66 -15.19
CA ASP A 313 3.35 -35.58 -14.91
C ASP A 313 3.09 -35.56 -13.41
N ILE A 314 1.93 -35.07 -12.99
CA ILE A 314 1.58 -34.89 -11.58
C ILE A 314 0.28 -35.61 -11.22
N SER A 315 0.31 -36.26 -10.06
CA SER A 315 -0.85 -36.87 -9.41
C SER A 315 -1.08 -36.22 -8.05
N HIS A 316 -2.27 -35.64 -7.87
CA HIS A 316 -2.72 -35.06 -6.61
C HIS A 316 -3.63 -36.03 -5.85
N SER A 317 -3.28 -36.34 -4.60
CA SER A 317 -4.10 -37.18 -3.71
C SER A 317 -3.99 -36.71 -2.27
N GLY A 318 -5.12 -36.32 -1.67
CA GLY A 318 -5.17 -35.89 -0.28
C GLY A 318 -4.40 -34.58 -0.04
N GLY A 319 -3.39 -34.59 0.83
CA GLY A 319 -2.57 -33.42 1.15
C GLY A 319 -1.18 -33.45 0.51
N GLU A 320 -0.98 -34.30 -0.50
CA GLU A 320 0.32 -34.57 -1.10
C GLU A 320 0.23 -34.61 -2.62
N ILE A 321 1.37 -34.40 -3.26
CA ILE A 321 1.56 -34.59 -4.69
C ILE A 321 2.65 -35.62 -4.94
N GLU A 322 2.52 -36.35 -6.03
CA GLU A 322 3.57 -37.18 -6.62
C GLU A 322 3.76 -36.73 -8.06
N ALA A 323 5.00 -36.49 -8.45
CA ALA A 323 5.30 -35.95 -9.77
C ALA A 323 6.61 -36.48 -10.35
N GLU A 324 6.64 -36.52 -11.68
CA GLU A 324 7.82 -36.75 -12.50
C GLU A 324 8.01 -35.54 -13.40
N ALA A 325 9.22 -34.97 -13.39
CA ALA A 325 9.57 -33.82 -14.22
C ALA A 325 10.75 -34.17 -15.14
N ALA A 326 10.51 -34.19 -16.45
CA ALA A 326 11.53 -34.28 -17.47
C ALA A 326 11.93 -32.87 -17.92
N LEU A 327 13.19 -32.51 -17.68
CA LEU A 327 13.75 -31.18 -17.83
C LEU A 327 14.79 -31.17 -18.95
N CYS A 328 14.66 -30.25 -19.91
CA CYS A 328 15.70 -29.95 -20.89
C CYS A 328 16.30 -28.59 -20.57
N PHE A 329 17.62 -28.50 -20.58
CA PHE A 329 18.34 -27.28 -20.21
C PHE A 329 19.57 -27.04 -21.08
N VAL A 330 20.03 -25.80 -21.09
CA VAL A 330 21.20 -25.33 -21.85
C VAL A 330 22.16 -24.60 -20.92
N ASN A 331 23.47 -24.74 -21.17
CA ASN A 331 24.47 -23.93 -20.48
C ASN A 331 24.66 -22.59 -21.20
N GLU A 332 24.06 -21.52 -20.70
CA GLU A 332 24.25 -20.15 -21.23
C GLU A 332 25.38 -19.38 -20.52
N ASN A 333 26.11 -20.03 -19.62
CA ASN A 333 27.21 -19.42 -18.89
C ASN A 333 28.48 -19.39 -19.76
N LYS A 334 29.44 -18.53 -19.38
CA LYS A 334 30.73 -18.37 -20.10
C LYS A 334 31.68 -19.57 -19.87
N THR A 335 31.39 -20.42 -18.89
CA THR A 335 32.21 -21.55 -18.44
C THR A 335 31.44 -22.87 -18.57
N GLY A 336 32.14 -23.99 -18.71
CA GLY A 336 31.49 -25.31 -18.73
C GLY A 336 31.09 -25.79 -17.34
N ILE A 337 30.01 -26.57 -17.26
CA ILE A 337 29.41 -27.05 -16.00
C ILE A 337 29.54 -28.56 -15.91
N ASN A 338 30.01 -29.08 -14.77
CA ASN A 338 30.13 -30.51 -14.48
C ASN A 338 29.12 -31.00 -13.42
N GLU A 339 28.56 -30.10 -12.62
CA GLU A 339 27.55 -30.38 -11.60
C GLU A 339 26.41 -29.37 -11.75
N CYS A 340 25.19 -29.86 -11.93
CA CYS A 340 24.00 -29.02 -12.01
C CYS A 340 23.28 -29.01 -10.66
N PHE A 341 22.65 -27.88 -10.33
CA PHE A 341 21.81 -27.78 -9.15
C PHE A 341 20.40 -27.27 -9.47
N PHE A 342 19.42 -27.87 -8.80
CA PHE A 342 18.00 -27.51 -8.94
C PHE A 342 17.39 -27.27 -7.57
N SER A 343 16.62 -26.20 -7.43
CA SER A 343 15.86 -25.88 -6.24
C SER A 343 14.46 -26.50 -6.33
N LEU A 344 14.09 -27.27 -5.31
CA LEU A 344 12.77 -27.90 -5.15
C LEU A 344 12.29 -27.65 -3.73
N ASN A 345 10.99 -27.40 -3.52
CA ASN A 345 10.46 -27.17 -2.18
C ASN A 345 10.92 -28.25 -1.18
N PRO A 346 11.42 -27.90 0.03
CA PRO A 346 11.94 -28.89 0.97
C PRO A 346 10.88 -29.87 1.52
N GLY A 347 9.59 -29.57 1.34
CA GLY A 347 8.51 -30.51 1.65
C GLY A 347 8.34 -31.64 0.60
N LEU A 348 8.96 -31.50 -0.58
CA LEU A 348 8.98 -32.47 -1.67
C LEU A 348 10.29 -33.24 -1.65
N LYS A 349 10.21 -34.55 -1.47
CA LYS A 349 11.38 -35.44 -1.42
C LYS A 349 11.63 -36.06 -2.78
N VAL A 350 12.85 -35.90 -3.28
CA VAL A 350 13.32 -36.58 -4.50
C VAL A 350 13.46 -38.07 -4.23
N LYS A 351 12.92 -38.89 -5.13
CA LYS A 351 13.04 -40.35 -5.09
C LYS A 351 14.21 -40.80 -5.97
N GLN A 352 14.20 -40.43 -7.25
CA GLN A 352 15.16 -40.89 -8.26
C GLN A 352 15.45 -39.79 -9.28
N VAL A 353 16.65 -39.82 -9.87
CA VAL A 353 17.08 -38.95 -10.95
C VAL A 353 17.60 -39.81 -12.11
N TYR A 354 17.15 -39.53 -13.33
CA TYR A 354 17.56 -40.21 -14.54
C TYR A 354 18.24 -39.25 -15.51
N HIS A 355 19.36 -39.68 -16.08
CA HIS A 355 20.04 -39.02 -17.20
C HIS A 355 20.04 -39.98 -18.39
N SER A 356 19.53 -39.53 -19.54
CA SER A 356 19.42 -40.36 -20.76
C SER A 356 18.73 -41.72 -20.54
N GLY A 357 17.78 -41.78 -19.59
CA GLY A 357 17.06 -43.01 -19.21
C GLY A 357 17.79 -43.94 -18.24
N GLN A 358 19.02 -43.61 -17.83
CA GLN A 358 19.77 -44.35 -16.81
C GLN A 358 19.68 -43.62 -15.46
N GLU A 359 19.48 -44.37 -14.38
CA GLU A 359 19.46 -43.82 -13.02
C GLU A 359 20.88 -43.37 -12.61
N ILE A 360 20.98 -42.17 -12.05
CA ILE A 360 22.24 -41.58 -11.60
C ILE A 360 22.15 -41.12 -10.14
N ASP A 361 23.30 -41.09 -9.47
CA ASP A 361 23.40 -40.61 -8.09
C ASP A 361 23.18 -39.10 -8.00
N PHE A 362 22.48 -38.67 -6.95
CA PHE A 362 22.25 -37.27 -6.63
C PHE A 362 22.43 -37.01 -5.14
N LYS A 363 22.71 -35.76 -4.77
CA LYS A 363 22.81 -35.31 -3.38
C LYS A 363 21.81 -34.21 -3.10
N THR A 364 21.00 -34.35 -2.06
CA THR A 364 20.11 -33.28 -1.61
C THR A 364 20.72 -32.54 -0.43
N VAL A 365 20.88 -31.22 -0.57
CA VAL A 365 21.28 -30.31 0.51
C VAL A 365 20.08 -29.42 0.83
N ASN A 366 19.31 -29.79 1.87
CA ASN A 366 18.04 -29.15 2.24
C ASN A 366 17.03 -29.16 1.08
N HIS A 367 16.99 -28.10 0.27
CA HIS A 367 16.06 -27.93 -0.85
C HIS A 367 16.77 -27.89 -2.22
N ILE A 368 18.10 -28.04 -2.24
CA ILE A 368 18.92 -28.07 -3.46
C ILE A 368 19.23 -29.52 -3.81
N ILE A 369 18.98 -29.89 -5.06
CA ILE A 369 19.31 -31.18 -5.67
C ILE A 369 20.58 -30.97 -6.49
N LEU A 370 21.65 -31.66 -6.12
CA LEU A 370 22.93 -31.67 -6.84
C LEU A 370 23.06 -32.93 -7.68
N VAL A 371 23.38 -32.75 -8.95
CA VAL A 371 23.49 -33.82 -9.94
C VAL A 371 24.81 -33.67 -10.71
N GLY A 372 25.70 -34.64 -10.54
CA GLY A 372 26.94 -34.70 -11.32
C GLY A 372 26.66 -35.16 -12.75
N LEU A 373 27.13 -34.41 -13.75
CA LEU A 373 26.98 -34.77 -15.15
C LEU A 373 28.11 -35.73 -15.58
N PRO A 374 27.80 -36.77 -16.39
CA PRO A 374 28.83 -37.69 -16.91
C PRO A 374 29.89 -37.01 -17.78
N ALA A 375 29.53 -35.91 -18.45
CA ALA A 375 30.41 -35.10 -19.27
C ALA A 375 30.22 -33.61 -18.96
N MET A 376 31.29 -32.82 -19.06
CA MET A 376 31.25 -31.37 -18.85
C MET A 376 30.42 -30.69 -19.94
N LEU A 377 29.33 -30.05 -19.53
CA LEU A 377 28.40 -29.33 -20.40
C LEU A 377 29.02 -28.00 -20.84
N GLN A 378 29.41 -27.88 -22.10
CA GLN A 378 30.05 -26.68 -22.64
C GLN A 378 29.04 -25.53 -22.87
N PRO A 379 29.49 -24.27 -22.91
CA PRO A 379 28.63 -23.14 -23.29
C PRO A 379 27.87 -23.39 -24.60
N GLY A 380 26.57 -23.12 -24.59
CA GLY A 380 25.62 -23.37 -25.69
C GLY A 380 25.15 -24.84 -25.84
N GLN A 381 25.75 -25.79 -25.12
CA GLN A 381 25.36 -27.20 -25.18
C GLN A 381 24.10 -27.48 -24.36
N LYS A 382 23.26 -28.38 -24.88
CA LYS A 382 22.01 -28.83 -24.25
C LYS A 382 22.15 -30.20 -23.61
N ASP A 383 21.40 -30.44 -22.54
CA ASP A 383 21.27 -31.74 -21.88
C ASP A 383 19.87 -31.89 -21.24
N SER A 384 19.58 -33.06 -20.66
CA SER A 384 18.29 -33.35 -20.04
C SER A 384 18.37 -34.28 -18.83
N LEU A 385 17.44 -34.11 -17.90
CA LEU A 385 17.29 -34.92 -16.69
C LEU A 385 15.82 -35.19 -16.39
N THR A 386 15.51 -36.37 -15.86
CA THR A 386 14.18 -36.68 -15.31
C THR A 386 14.28 -36.85 -13.81
N ILE A 387 13.45 -36.13 -13.05
CA ILE A 387 13.45 -36.14 -11.58
C ILE A 387 12.08 -36.58 -11.09
N THR A 388 12.04 -37.61 -10.25
CA THR A 388 10.81 -38.08 -9.58
C THR A 388 10.80 -37.62 -8.13
N TYR A 389 9.67 -37.12 -7.65
CA TYR A 389 9.54 -36.57 -6.31
C TYR A 389 8.11 -36.64 -5.78
N ALA A 390 7.96 -36.62 -4.45
CA ALA A 390 6.65 -36.62 -3.81
C ALA A 390 6.68 -35.92 -2.44
N GLY A 391 5.54 -35.40 -1.98
CA GLY A 391 5.38 -34.86 -0.65
C GLY A 391 4.39 -33.69 -0.58
N SER A 392 4.67 -32.75 0.34
CA SER A 392 3.83 -31.57 0.59
C SER A 392 4.61 -30.27 0.38
N ILE A 393 3.95 -29.12 0.54
CA ILE A 393 4.59 -27.81 0.37
C ILE A 393 4.89 -27.15 1.72
N HIS A 394 6.14 -26.75 1.92
CA HIS A 394 6.56 -25.92 3.04
C HIS A 394 6.52 -24.44 2.62
N GLU A 395 5.55 -23.68 3.09
CA GLU A 395 5.35 -22.26 2.70
C GLU A 395 6.48 -21.34 3.17
N ALA A 396 7.20 -21.70 4.24
CA ALA A 396 8.36 -20.97 4.72
C ALA A 396 9.45 -20.79 3.64
N PHE A 397 9.44 -21.66 2.62
CA PHE A 397 10.30 -21.60 1.45
C PHE A 397 10.02 -20.44 0.50
N CYS A 398 8.77 -20.01 0.34
CA CYS A 398 8.43 -19.03 -0.70
C CYS A 398 9.05 -17.64 -0.43
N TYR A 399 9.12 -17.24 0.85
CA TYR A 399 9.59 -15.92 1.29
C TYR A 399 10.41 -16.02 2.58
N PRO A 400 11.63 -16.57 2.51
CA PRO A 400 12.43 -16.84 3.70
C PRO A 400 12.95 -15.56 4.38
N ASN A 401 13.07 -14.46 3.64
CA ASN A 401 13.54 -13.15 4.10
C ASN A 401 12.49 -12.32 4.88
N TYR A 402 11.22 -12.76 4.95
CA TYR A 402 10.16 -12.08 5.70
C TYR A 402 10.00 -12.66 7.11
N THR A 403 9.85 -11.77 8.11
CA THR A 403 9.83 -12.12 9.55
C THR A 403 8.62 -12.94 9.98
N GLY A 404 7.60 -13.12 9.12
CA GLY A 404 6.36 -13.84 9.43
C GLY A 404 5.53 -13.21 10.57
N ASN A 405 5.94 -12.05 11.06
CA ASN A 405 5.34 -11.38 12.20
C ASN A 405 4.14 -10.54 11.75
N ILE A 406 2.97 -10.83 12.32
CA ILE A 406 1.68 -10.19 11.98
C ILE A 406 1.69 -8.69 12.30
N LYS A 407 2.53 -8.22 13.23
CA LYS A 407 2.67 -6.79 13.53
C LYS A 407 3.44 -6.03 12.45
N ASP A 408 4.47 -6.66 11.89
CA ASP A 408 5.38 -5.98 10.95
C ASP A 408 4.71 -5.85 9.57
N ASN A 409 3.89 -6.84 9.19
CA ASN A 409 3.25 -6.90 7.88
C ASN A 409 1.77 -7.34 7.99
N PRO A 410 0.87 -6.54 8.60
CA PRO A 410 -0.52 -6.95 8.79
C PRO A 410 -1.25 -7.17 7.46
N TYR A 411 -2.12 -8.19 7.42
CA TYR A 411 -3.13 -8.32 6.37
C TYR A 411 -4.50 -8.19 7.00
N MET A 412 -5.18 -7.08 6.70
CA MET A 412 -6.46 -6.74 7.30
C MET A 412 -7.47 -6.48 6.20
N ILE A 413 -8.66 -7.05 6.38
CA ILE A 413 -9.87 -6.71 5.63
C ILE A 413 -10.71 -5.89 6.59
N GLU A 414 -10.70 -4.56 6.41
CA GLU A 414 -11.20 -3.61 7.40
C GLU A 414 -10.58 -3.86 8.79
N MET A 415 -11.36 -4.38 9.74
CA MET A 415 -10.91 -4.71 11.10
C MET A 415 -10.51 -6.18 11.30
N LEU A 416 -10.70 -7.04 10.29
CA LEU A 416 -10.48 -8.49 10.38
C LEU A 416 -9.06 -8.86 9.98
N ARG A 417 -8.34 -9.56 10.86
CA ARG A 417 -7.00 -10.09 10.57
C ARG A 417 -7.10 -11.39 9.78
N VAL A 418 -6.46 -11.43 8.63
CA VAL A 418 -6.36 -12.60 7.77
C VAL A 418 -4.92 -13.09 7.78
N ASN A 419 -4.71 -14.40 7.85
CA ASN A 419 -3.36 -14.94 7.73
C ASN A 419 -2.91 -14.91 6.27
N LYS A 420 -1.64 -14.58 6.04
CA LYS A 420 -1.03 -14.58 4.70
C LYS A 420 -0.54 -15.99 4.38
N ARG A 421 -1.14 -16.64 3.39
CA ARG A 421 -0.77 -17.95 2.87
C ARG A 421 -0.15 -17.81 1.48
N GLN A 422 0.82 -18.65 1.15
CA GLN A 422 1.56 -18.60 -0.11
C GLN A 422 1.26 -19.79 -1.02
N ALA A 423 0.81 -20.91 -0.45
CA ALA A 423 0.46 -22.11 -1.19
C ALA A 423 -0.66 -22.87 -0.48
N PHE A 424 -1.41 -23.67 -1.25
CA PHE A 424 -2.46 -24.53 -0.73
C PHE A 424 -2.31 -25.92 -1.31
N LEU A 425 -2.33 -26.94 -0.46
CA LEU A 425 -2.32 -28.33 -0.86
C LEU A 425 -3.19 -29.11 0.12
N THR A 426 -4.44 -29.32 -0.27
CA THR A 426 -5.47 -29.99 0.51
C THR A 426 -6.29 -30.89 -0.41
N LYS A 427 -7.05 -31.82 0.18
CA LYS A 427 -7.85 -32.80 -0.55
C LYS A 427 -8.76 -32.16 -1.60
N ASP A 428 -9.35 -31.02 -1.26
CA ASP A 428 -10.41 -30.38 -2.05
C ASP A 428 -9.92 -29.12 -2.79
N PHE A 429 -8.71 -28.65 -2.50
CA PHE A 429 -8.15 -27.45 -3.12
C PHE A 429 -6.62 -27.45 -3.17
N VAL A 430 -6.08 -27.10 -4.33
CA VAL A 430 -4.64 -26.96 -4.59
C VAL A 430 -4.39 -25.61 -5.25
N LEU A 431 -3.34 -24.92 -4.83
CA LEU A 431 -2.80 -23.76 -5.52
C LEU A 431 -1.28 -23.73 -5.32
N LEU A 432 -0.58 -23.97 -6.42
CA LEU A 432 0.87 -24.03 -6.51
C LEU A 432 1.34 -23.01 -7.56
N THR A 433 1.96 -21.93 -7.11
CA THR A 433 2.57 -20.93 -7.99
C THR A 433 4.05 -21.25 -8.22
N PRO A 434 4.72 -20.63 -9.22
CA PRO A 434 6.14 -20.86 -9.46
C PRO A 434 7.01 -20.59 -8.23
N GLU A 435 6.60 -19.65 -7.37
CA GLU A 435 7.32 -19.29 -6.14
C GLU A 435 7.43 -20.42 -5.12
N THR A 436 6.55 -21.42 -5.23
CA THR A 436 6.57 -22.58 -4.34
C THR A 436 7.70 -23.55 -4.69
N HIS A 437 8.27 -23.45 -5.91
CA HIS A 437 9.14 -24.45 -6.52
C HIS A 437 8.55 -25.85 -6.35
N TRP A 438 7.27 -26.00 -6.77
CA TRP A 438 6.57 -27.28 -6.76
C TRP A 438 7.07 -28.27 -7.81
N TYR A 439 7.91 -27.78 -8.74
CA TYR A 439 8.74 -28.54 -9.67
C TYR A 439 10.20 -28.07 -9.54
N PRO A 440 11.19 -28.88 -9.97
CA PRO A 440 12.59 -28.49 -9.87
C PRO A 440 12.92 -27.31 -10.79
N VAL A 441 13.53 -26.26 -10.24
CA VAL A 441 13.91 -25.03 -10.96
C VAL A 441 15.41 -24.81 -10.86
N PRO A 442 16.16 -24.60 -11.96
CA PRO A 442 17.58 -24.23 -11.87
C PRO A 442 17.77 -22.86 -11.22
N GLY A 443 18.69 -22.75 -10.27
CA GLY A 443 18.93 -21.54 -9.51
C GLY A 443 18.23 -21.52 -8.15
N LEU A 444 18.16 -20.35 -7.53
CA LEU A 444 17.65 -20.18 -6.16
C LEU A 444 16.30 -19.46 -6.16
N ASN A 445 15.46 -19.76 -5.17
CA ASN A 445 14.21 -19.03 -4.92
C ASN A 445 14.44 -17.58 -4.45
N TYR A 446 15.57 -17.34 -3.77
CA TYR A 446 15.97 -16.06 -3.20
C TYR A 446 17.50 -16.00 -3.04
N TYR A 447 18.11 -14.84 -3.28
CA TYR A 447 19.55 -14.59 -3.23
C TYR A 447 19.89 -13.74 -1.98
N PRO A 448 20.40 -14.33 -0.88
CA PRO A 448 20.57 -13.65 0.40
C PRO A 448 21.53 -12.47 0.38
N ASP A 449 22.67 -12.60 -0.30
CA ASP A 449 23.70 -11.57 -0.30
C ASP A 449 23.42 -10.51 -1.39
N ASN A 450 22.60 -10.85 -2.40
CA ASN A 450 22.11 -9.92 -3.41
C ASN A 450 20.59 -10.04 -3.66
N PRO A 451 19.73 -9.44 -2.80
CA PRO A 451 18.27 -9.59 -2.88
C PRO A 451 17.61 -9.06 -4.16
N ALA A 452 18.31 -8.24 -4.95
CA ALA A 452 17.85 -7.74 -6.24
C ALA A 452 18.15 -8.70 -7.41
N ARG A 453 19.01 -9.70 -7.20
CA ARG A 453 19.29 -10.74 -8.21
C ARG A 453 18.08 -11.67 -8.32
N MET A 454 17.73 -11.99 -9.56
CA MET A 454 16.71 -12.98 -9.90
C MET A 454 17.13 -13.69 -11.17
N LYS A 455 16.90 -15.00 -11.22
CA LYS A 455 17.04 -15.81 -12.43
C LYS A 455 15.66 -16.03 -13.02
N ILE A 456 15.51 -15.77 -14.31
CA ILE A 456 14.27 -15.93 -15.06
C ILE A 456 14.59 -16.77 -16.29
N ASP A 457 13.90 -17.90 -16.40
CA ASP A 457 13.98 -18.81 -17.54
C ASP A 457 12.65 -18.76 -18.29
N PHE A 458 12.72 -18.72 -19.62
CA PHE A 458 11.55 -18.85 -20.49
C PHE A 458 11.45 -20.32 -20.93
N THR A 459 10.49 -21.04 -20.34
CA THR A 459 10.38 -22.49 -20.47
C THR A 459 9.07 -22.89 -21.16
N ASN A 460 9.14 -23.84 -22.10
CA ASN A 460 7.95 -24.50 -22.65
C ASN A 460 7.47 -25.57 -21.68
N PHE A 461 6.18 -25.54 -21.30
CA PHE A 461 5.61 -26.49 -20.38
C PHE A 461 4.60 -27.44 -21.05
N ASP A 462 4.71 -28.72 -20.70
CA ASP A 462 3.70 -29.74 -20.96
C ASP A 462 3.32 -30.37 -19.62
N LEU A 463 2.09 -30.15 -19.17
CA LEU A 463 1.62 -30.56 -17.84
C LEU A 463 0.49 -31.58 -17.97
N ARG A 464 0.68 -32.76 -17.38
CA ARG A 464 -0.37 -33.79 -17.27
C ARG A 464 -0.78 -33.93 -15.81
N VAL A 465 -2.05 -33.66 -15.53
CA VAL A 465 -2.61 -33.64 -14.18
C VAL A 465 -3.62 -34.76 -13.99
N LYS A 466 -3.39 -35.58 -12.98
CA LYS A 466 -4.37 -36.51 -12.41
C LYS A 466 -4.79 -36.01 -11.03
N THR A 467 -6.08 -35.93 -10.77
CA THR A 467 -6.62 -35.43 -9.49
C THR A 467 -7.88 -36.20 -9.09
N THR A 468 -8.36 -35.99 -7.87
CA THR A 468 -9.58 -36.59 -7.33
C THR A 468 -10.79 -36.28 -8.24
N PRO A 469 -11.67 -37.27 -8.51
CA PRO A 469 -12.90 -37.03 -9.28
C PRO A 469 -13.74 -35.89 -8.71
N GLY A 470 -14.25 -35.02 -9.59
CA GLY A 470 -15.03 -33.83 -9.22
C GLY A 470 -14.21 -32.54 -9.08
N LEU A 471 -12.87 -32.63 -9.08
CA LEU A 471 -12.01 -31.45 -9.14
C LEU A 471 -11.55 -31.17 -10.59
N VAL A 472 -11.45 -29.89 -10.92
CA VAL A 472 -11.01 -29.38 -12.21
C VAL A 472 -9.67 -28.66 -12.01
N PRO A 473 -8.59 -29.11 -12.64
CA PRO A 473 -7.34 -28.37 -12.66
C PRO A 473 -7.43 -27.18 -13.63
N VAL A 474 -6.72 -26.11 -13.31
CA VAL A 474 -6.55 -24.89 -14.09
C VAL A 474 -5.07 -24.55 -14.09
N SER A 475 -4.51 -24.34 -15.28
CA SER A 475 -3.12 -23.97 -15.50
C SER A 475 -3.00 -23.14 -16.78
N GLN A 476 -1.81 -22.63 -17.06
CA GLN A 476 -1.52 -21.90 -18.29
C GLN A 476 -1.45 -22.83 -19.50
N GLY A 477 -1.89 -22.33 -20.67
CA GLY A 477 -1.88 -23.06 -21.94
C GLY A 477 -3.21 -23.70 -22.31
N ILE A 478 -3.21 -24.44 -23.42
CA ILE A 478 -4.42 -25.07 -23.97
C ILE A 478 -4.74 -26.33 -23.17
N MET A 479 -5.90 -26.34 -22.52
CA MET A 479 -6.40 -27.49 -21.77
C MET A 479 -7.09 -28.50 -22.69
N LYS A 480 -6.72 -29.78 -22.57
CA LYS A 480 -7.45 -30.92 -23.12
C LYS A 480 -7.75 -31.91 -22.00
N LYS A 481 -8.96 -32.48 -22.04
CA LYS A 481 -9.38 -33.51 -21.09
C LYS A 481 -9.44 -34.86 -21.79
N GLU A 482 -8.61 -35.79 -21.34
CA GLU A 482 -8.53 -37.17 -21.81
C GLU A 482 -9.03 -38.11 -20.71
N THR A 483 -10.32 -38.42 -20.71
CA THR A 483 -10.99 -39.26 -19.70
C THR A 483 -10.84 -38.72 -18.26
N GLU A 484 -9.78 -39.14 -17.54
CA GLU A 484 -9.46 -38.75 -16.15
C GLU A 484 -8.17 -37.91 -16.05
N ILE A 485 -7.47 -37.66 -17.16
CA ILE A 485 -6.23 -36.89 -17.20
C ILE A 485 -6.50 -35.55 -17.89
N TYR A 486 -6.00 -34.47 -17.31
CA TYR A 486 -6.03 -33.15 -17.90
C TYR A 486 -4.64 -32.81 -18.41
N THR A 487 -4.53 -32.41 -19.67
CA THR A 487 -3.26 -32.01 -20.29
C THR A 487 -3.29 -30.53 -20.61
N PHE A 488 -2.23 -29.82 -20.26
CA PHE A 488 -2.04 -28.39 -20.53
C PHE A 488 -0.76 -28.23 -21.33
N ARG A 489 -0.88 -27.67 -22.53
CA ARG A 489 0.27 -27.40 -23.39
C ARG A 489 0.39 -25.91 -23.64
N THR A 490 1.54 -25.34 -23.29
CA THR A 490 1.80 -23.91 -23.50
C THR A 490 2.02 -23.60 -24.98
N GLU A 491 1.43 -22.51 -25.46
CA GLU A 491 1.65 -22.01 -26.82
C GLU A 491 2.94 -21.18 -26.94
N PHE A 492 3.36 -20.58 -25.82
CA PHE A 492 4.54 -19.73 -25.72
C PHE A 492 5.38 -20.14 -24.50
N PRO A 493 6.71 -19.91 -24.51
CA PRO A 493 7.52 -20.11 -23.32
C PRO A 493 7.07 -19.18 -22.18
N LEU A 494 7.00 -19.71 -20.97
CA LEU A 494 6.54 -18.99 -19.78
C LEU A 494 7.66 -18.84 -18.76
N THR A 495 7.60 -17.80 -17.94
CA THR A 495 8.54 -17.58 -16.82
C THR A 495 8.32 -18.54 -15.65
N GLY A 496 7.25 -19.33 -15.69
CA GLY A 496 6.90 -20.31 -14.67
C GLY A 496 5.47 -20.83 -14.83
N LEU A 497 5.17 -21.95 -14.18
CA LEU A 497 3.89 -22.64 -14.28
C LEU A 497 3.11 -22.62 -12.95
N THR A 498 1.82 -22.32 -13.03
CA THR A 498 0.88 -22.33 -11.91
C THR A 498 -0.13 -23.46 -12.07
N LEU A 499 -0.42 -24.16 -10.98
CA LEU A 499 -1.45 -25.18 -10.94
C LEU A 499 -2.45 -24.85 -9.83
N ALA A 500 -3.69 -24.57 -10.22
CA ALA A 500 -4.83 -24.51 -9.32
C ALA A 500 -5.72 -25.73 -9.55
N ILE A 501 -6.24 -26.35 -8.50
CA ILE A 501 -7.19 -27.46 -8.61
C ILE A 501 -8.32 -27.20 -7.61
N GLY A 502 -9.55 -27.20 -8.08
CA GLY A 502 -10.73 -26.97 -7.24
C GLY A 502 -12.01 -27.37 -7.95
N ASN A 503 -13.14 -27.20 -7.28
CA ASN A 503 -14.46 -27.40 -7.88
C ASN A 503 -14.84 -26.18 -8.74
N TYR A 504 -14.07 -25.91 -9.80
CA TYR A 504 -14.25 -24.74 -10.65
C TYR A 504 -15.35 -24.94 -11.71
N LEU A 505 -16.16 -23.91 -11.89
CA LEU A 505 -16.92 -23.64 -13.11
C LEU A 505 -16.12 -22.67 -13.99
N SER A 506 -16.32 -22.71 -15.30
CA SER A 506 -15.57 -21.90 -16.25
C SER A 506 -16.48 -21.30 -17.31
N ASP A 507 -16.29 -20.02 -17.62
CA ASP A 507 -16.88 -19.35 -18.78
C ASP A 507 -15.78 -18.79 -19.66
N THR A 508 -16.03 -18.77 -20.97
CA THR A 508 -15.10 -18.25 -21.96
C THR A 508 -15.76 -17.17 -22.79
N LEU A 509 -15.08 -16.04 -22.94
CA LEU A 509 -15.42 -14.95 -23.85
C LEU A 509 -14.26 -14.77 -24.83
N THR A 510 -14.52 -14.94 -26.12
CA THR A 510 -13.53 -14.65 -27.17
C THR A 510 -13.77 -13.24 -27.69
N VAL A 511 -12.76 -12.39 -27.60
CA VAL A 511 -12.77 -11.01 -28.12
C VAL A 511 -11.50 -10.83 -28.93
N ASP A 512 -11.65 -10.34 -30.16
CA ASP A 512 -10.55 -10.21 -31.12
C ASP A 512 -9.82 -11.56 -31.30
N SER A 513 -8.54 -11.65 -30.91
CA SER A 513 -7.72 -12.89 -30.95
C SER A 513 -7.48 -13.53 -29.57
N ILE A 514 -8.11 -13.00 -28.51
CA ILE A 514 -7.83 -13.41 -27.13
C ILE A 514 -9.04 -14.13 -26.52
N ASN A 515 -8.79 -15.28 -25.89
CA ASN A 515 -9.77 -15.99 -25.07
C ASN A 515 -9.66 -15.57 -23.61
N TYR A 516 -10.69 -14.91 -23.10
CA TYR A 516 -10.81 -14.54 -21.69
C TYR A 516 -11.58 -15.64 -20.96
N ILE A 517 -10.97 -16.28 -19.97
CA ILE A 517 -11.56 -17.41 -19.26
C ILE A 517 -11.74 -17.05 -17.79
N THR A 518 -12.95 -17.19 -17.24
CA THR A 518 -13.21 -16.93 -15.82
C THR A 518 -13.50 -18.25 -15.11
N HIS A 519 -12.61 -18.64 -14.20
CA HIS A 519 -12.75 -19.81 -13.34
C HIS A 519 -13.21 -19.39 -11.94
N TYR A 520 -14.39 -19.84 -11.52
CA TYR A 520 -15.01 -19.43 -10.26
C TYR A 520 -15.67 -20.63 -9.56
N PHE A 521 -15.89 -20.50 -8.25
CA PHE A 521 -16.58 -21.51 -7.47
C PHE A 521 -18.10 -21.38 -7.58
N PRO A 522 -18.86 -22.50 -7.55
CA PRO A 522 -20.32 -22.47 -7.59
C PRO A 522 -20.92 -21.50 -6.56
N GLY A 523 -21.77 -20.57 -7.02
CA GLY A 523 -22.43 -19.56 -6.18
C GLY A 523 -21.68 -18.23 -6.02
N ASN A 524 -20.46 -18.11 -6.56
CA ASN A 524 -19.66 -16.87 -6.51
C ASN A 524 -19.86 -15.94 -7.73
N ASP A 525 -20.80 -16.25 -8.61
CA ASP A 525 -21.13 -15.52 -9.85
C ASP A 525 -22.15 -14.38 -9.67
N TYR A 526 -22.20 -13.79 -8.48
CA TYR A 526 -23.15 -12.72 -8.11
C TYR A 526 -23.16 -11.52 -9.08
N TYR A 527 -22.02 -11.25 -9.73
CA TYR A 527 -21.84 -10.14 -10.66
C TYR A 527 -22.65 -10.29 -11.95
N ARG A 528 -23.02 -11.52 -12.36
CA ARG A 528 -23.77 -11.77 -13.60
C ARG A 528 -25.10 -11.04 -13.64
N ASN A 529 -25.83 -11.06 -12.53
CA ASN A 529 -27.14 -10.42 -12.45
C ASN A 529 -27.03 -8.89 -12.51
N GLU A 530 -25.94 -8.33 -11.98
CA GLU A 530 -25.74 -6.88 -11.88
C GLU A 530 -25.33 -6.24 -13.22
N PHE A 531 -24.74 -7.04 -14.12
CA PHE A 531 -24.24 -6.65 -15.46
C PHE A 531 -25.03 -7.30 -16.62
N SER A 532 -26.29 -7.62 -16.40
CA SER A 532 -27.12 -8.34 -17.38
C SER A 532 -27.38 -7.54 -18.67
N GLU A 533 -27.33 -6.21 -18.63
CA GLU A 533 -27.53 -5.33 -19.80
C GLU A 533 -26.27 -5.22 -20.68
N LEU A 534 -25.12 -5.70 -20.20
CA LEU A 534 -23.84 -5.59 -20.92
C LEU A 534 -23.59 -6.71 -21.93
N LYS A 535 -24.44 -7.75 -22.00
CA LYS A 535 -24.19 -8.95 -22.80
C LYS A 535 -23.75 -8.65 -24.25
N ASP A 536 -24.46 -7.74 -24.92
CA ASP A 536 -24.18 -7.40 -26.33
C ASP A 536 -23.04 -6.39 -26.52
N THR A 537 -22.60 -5.74 -25.44
CA THR A 537 -21.53 -4.71 -25.47
C THR A 537 -20.24 -5.14 -24.80
N LEU A 538 -20.25 -6.27 -24.08
CA LEU A 538 -19.12 -6.72 -23.28
C LEU A 538 -17.86 -6.92 -24.13
N SER A 539 -17.97 -7.56 -25.30
CA SER A 539 -16.84 -7.74 -26.21
C SER A 539 -16.22 -6.41 -26.65
N LEU A 540 -17.05 -5.40 -26.96
CA LEU A 540 -16.56 -4.07 -27.34
C LEU A 540 -15.85 -3.36 -26.18
N LEU A 541 -16.38 -3.48 -24.95
CA LEU A 541 -15.75 -2.90 -23.76
C LEU A 541 -14.39 -3.55 -23.46
N VAL A 542 -14.34 -4.89 -23.51
CA VAL A 542 -13.11 -5.65 -23.28
C VAL A 542 -12.05 -5.32 -24.33
N SER A 543 -12.43 -5.24 -25.61
CA SER A 543 -11.53 -4.82 -26.69
C SER A 543 -10.98 -3.41 -26.43
N GLY A 544 -11.85 -2.44 -26.13
CA GLY A 544 -11.41 -1.06 -25.82
C GLY A 544 -10.49 -0.95 -24.59
N ILE A 545 -10.72 -1.77 -23.56
CA ILE A 545 -9.84 -1.84 -22.37
C ILE A 545 -8.48 -2.45 -22.73
N MET A 546 -8.45 -3.50 -23.54
CA MET A 546 -7.18 -4.11 -23.98
C MET A 546 -6.39 -3.13 -24.85
N THR A 547 -7.03 -2.46 -25.81
CA THR A 547 -6.39 -1.41 -26.62
C THR A 547 -5.82 -0.30 -25.75
N GLU A 548 -6.52 0.09 -24.69
CA GLU A 548 -6.02 1.07 -23.73
C GLU A 548 -4.79 0.56 -22.97
N LEU A 549 -4.79 -0.68 -22.49
CA LEU A 549 -3.63 -1.31 -21.86
C LEU A 549 -2.43 -1.33 -22.82
N GLU A 550 -2.63 -1.78 -24.06
CA GLU A 550 -1.58 -1.87 -25.08
C GLU A 550 -1.01 -0.50 -25.45
N THR A 551 -1.87 0.51 -25.51
CA THR A 551 -1.45 1.90 -25.74
C THR A 551 -0.64 2.42 -24.56
N ASN A 552 -1.13 2.22 -23.33
CA ASN A 552 -0.46 2.70 -22.11
C ASN A 552 0.93 2.06 -21.91
N PHE A 553 1.08 0.78 -22.25
CA PHE A 553 2.36 0.08 -22.15
C PHE A 553 3.19 0.10 -23.45
N SER A 554 2.66 0.71 -24.52
CA SER A 554 3.27 0.73 -25.86
C SER A 554 3.69 -0.66 -26.37
N SER A 555 2.97 -1.71 -25.95
CA SER A 555 3.30 -3.12 -26.19
C SER A 555 1.99 -3.91 -26.33
N GLU A 556 1.91 -4.78 -27.33
CA GLU A 556 0.76 -5.66 -27.52
C GLU A 556 0.74 -6.78 -26.46
N TYR A 557 -0.46 -7.26 -26.12
CA TYR A 557 -0.60 -8.38 -25.20
C TYR A 557 -0.03 -9.66 -25.85
N PRO A 558 0.95 -10.35 -25.23
CA PRO A 558 1.73 -11.37 -25.94
C PRO A 558 1.13 -12.78 -25.94
N PHE A 559 -0.03 -12.99 -25.30
CA PHE A 559 -0.65 -14.33 -25.15
C PHE A 559 -2.03 -14.41 -25.82
N ASN A 560 -2.44 -15.61 -26.22
CA ASN A 560 -3.76 -15.85 -26.83
C ASN A 560 -4.87 -16.06 -25.80
N THR A 561 -4.53 -16.13 -24.51
CA THR A 561 -5.46 -16.44 -23.42
C THR A 561 -5.19 -15.56 -22.22
N LEU A 562 -6.24 -15.10 -21.54
CA LEU A 562 -6.16 -14.47 -20.23
C LEU A 562 -7.19 -15.09 -19.28
N SER A 563 -6.71 -15.88 -18.31
CA SER A 563 -7.55 -16.59 -17.35
C SER A 563 -7.62 -15.86 -16.00
N PHE A 564 -8.83 -15.66 -15.48
CA PHE A 564 -9.09 -15.16 -14.13
C PHE A 564 -9.49 -16.33 -13.25
N VAL A 565 -8.71 -16.65 -12.22
CA VAL A 565 -8.91 -17.82 -11.36
C VAL A 565 -9.20 -17.39 -9.94
N GLU A 566 -10.34 -17.82 -9.43
CA GLU A 566 -10.72 -17.54 -8.06
C GLU A 566 -9.88 -18.37 -7.05
N VAL A 567 -9.33 -17.71 -6.04
CA VAL A 567 -8.48 -18.30 -4.99
C VAL A 567 -8.91 -17.85 -3.59
N PRO A 568 -8.54 -18.58 -2.51
CA PRO A 568 -8.88 -18.18 -1.15
C PRO A 568 -8.38 -16.79 -0.80
N VAL A 569 -9.15 -16.05 0.01
CA VAL A 569 -8.79 -14.70 0.48
C VAL A 569 -7.42 -14.66 1.15
N GLN A 570 -7.00 -15.75 1.78
CA GLN A 570 -5.70 -15.85 2.48
C GLN A 570 -4.49 -15.83 1.53
N PHE A 571 -4.67 -16.07 0.23
CA PHE A 571 -3.57 -16.04 -0.72
C PHE A 571 -2.92 -14.64 -0.78
N TYR A 572 -1.61 -14.61 -0.54
CA TYR A 572 -0.86 -13.36 -0.48
C TYR A 572 0.60 -13.57 -0.91
N SER A 573 0.99 -12.85 -1.96
CA SER A 573 2.38 -12.72 -2.40
C SER A 573 3.01 -11.45 -1.82
N TYR A 574 4.21 -11.59 -1.26
CA TYR A 574 4.98 -10.45 -0.79
C TYR A 574 5.70 -9.78 -1.97
N PRO A 575 5.81 -8.43 -1.96
CA PRO A 575 6.54 -7.74 -3.01
C PRO A 575 8.04 -8.12 -2.94
N ARG A 576 8.72 -8.19 -4.08
CA ARG A 576 10.16 -8.49 -4.15
C ARG A 576 10.97 -7.22 -4.44
N MET A 577 12.28 -7.27 -4.18
CA MET A 577 13.19 -6.18 -4.58
C MET A 577 13.57 -6.25 -6.05
N SER A 578 13.55 -7.45 -6.62
CA SER A 578 14.01 -7.75 -7.97
C SER A 578 12.95 -7.53 -9.06
N THR A 579 11.69 -7.28 -8.69
CA THR A 579 10.58 -7.11 -9.64
C THR A 579 9.38 -6.43 -8.99
N GLN A 580 8.55 -5.77 -9.80
CA GLN A 580 7.25 -5.26 -9.37
C GLN A 580 6.13 -6.32 -9.45
N THR A 581 6.40 -7.46 -10.10
CA THR A 581 5.43 -8.55 -10.20
C THR A 581 5.18 -9.22 -8.85
N ARG A 582 4.02 -9.86 -8.74
CA ARG A 582 3.60 -10.66 -7.59
C ARG A 582 2.96 -11.94 -8.07
N ALA A 583 2.93 -12.97 -7.23
CA ALA A 583 2.37 -14.24 -7.64
C ALA A 583 0.87 -14.24 -7.92
N GLU A 584 0.12 -13.19 -7.51
CA GLU A 584 -1.26 -13.00 -7.96
C GLU A 584 -1.38 -12.81 -9.49
N ILE A 585 -0.31 -12.39 -10.17
CA ILE A 585 -0.26 -12.28 -11.63
C ILE A 585 0.76 -13.30 -12.16
N GLN A 586 0.37 -14.04 -13.17
CA GLN A 586 1.18 -15.04 -13.85
C GLN A 586 1.05 -14.83 -15.38
N PRO A 587 1.96 -15.39 -16.19
CA PRO A 587 1.77 -15.40 -17.64
C PRO A 587 0.38 -15.94 -17.99
N SER A 588 -0.40 -15.24 -18.81
CA SER A 588 -1.77 -15.61 -19.20
C SER A 588 -2.81 -15.82 -18.07
N LEU A 589 -2.50 -15.51 -16.81
CA LEU A 589 -3.33 -15.95 -15.67
C LEU A 589 -3.29 -14.95 -14.49
N VAL A 590 -4.46 -14.68 -13.90
CA VAL A 590 -4.63 -13.78 -12.75
C VAL A 590 -5.39 -14.50 -11.63
N LEU A 591 -4.80 -14.55 -10.44
CA LEU A 591 -5.39 -15.14 -9.25
C LEU A 591 -6.17 -14.07 -8.45
N LEU A 592 -7.49 -14.15 -8.49
CA LEU A 592 -8.39 -13.20 -7.82
C LEU A 592 -8.95 -13.80 -6.51
N PRO A 593 -9.13 -13.00 -5.45
CA PRO A 593 -9.65 -13.50 -4.18
C PRO A 593 -11.12 -13.90 -4.33
N GLU A 594 -11.56 -14.88 -3.55
CA GLU A 594 -12.93 -15.37 -3.59
C GLU A 594 -13.97 -14.26 -3.43
N ARG A 595 -15.01 -14.30 -4.26
CA ARG A 595 -16.06 -13.28 -4.40
C ARG A 595 -15.50 -11.86 -4.59
N MET A 596 -14.26 -11.73 -5.07
CA MET A 596 -13.53 -10.47 -5.15
C MET A 596 -13.48 -9.73 -3.80
N ALA A 597 -13.47 -10.47 -2.68
CA ALA A 597 -13.71 -9.94 -1.33
C ALA A 597 -12.73 -8.85 -0.89
N THR A 598 -11.51 -8.79 -1.44
CA THR A 598 -10.53 -7.75 -1.10
C THR A 598 -10.35 -6.69 -2.18
N ILE A 599 -11.22 -6.67 -3.19
CA ILE A 599 -11.15 -5.71 -4.30
C ILE A 599 -12.17 -4.61 -4.05
N ARG A 600 -11.68 -3.37 -4.00
CA ARG A 600 -12.53 -2.19 -3.88
C ARG A 600 -13.50 -2.13 -5.04
N ASN A 601 -14.71 -1.64 -4.78
CA ASN A 601 -15.76 -1.47 -5.79
C ASN A 601 -16.32 -2.78 -6.39
N ALA A 602 -16.01 -3.95 -5.82
CA ALA A 602 -16.60 -5.22 -6.27
C ALA A 602 -18.07 -5.42 -5.82
N GLY A 603 -18.60 -4.57 -4.92
CA GLY A 603 -19.99 -4.57 -4.46
C GLY A 603 -20.96 -3.90 -5.45
N PHE A 604 -21.08 -4.44 -6.66
CA PHE A 604 -21.76 -3.80 -7.81
C PHE A 604 -23.20 -3.36 -7.53
N ARG A 605 -24.02 -4.21 -6.91
CA ARG A 605 -25.43 -3.92 -6.60
C ARG A 605 -25.61 -2.62 -5.82
N LYS A 606 -24.83 -2.47 -4.75
CA LYS A 606 -24.90 -1.30 -3.88
C LYS A 606 -24.35 -0.05 -4.56
N GLN A 607 -23.30 -0.18 -5.35
CA GLN A 607 -22.78 0.93 -6.14
C GLN A 607 -23.81 1.42 -7.15
N LYS A 608 -24.48 0.51 -7.85
CA LYS A 608 -25.59 0.81 -8.76
C LYS A 608 -26.70 1.56 -8.03
N ALA A 609 -27.13 1.07 -6.87
CA ALA A 609 -28.15 1.74 -6.04
C ALA A 609 -27.72 3.14 -5.57
N ARG A 610 -26.45 3.31 -5.15
CA ARG A 610 -25.90 4.61 -4.73
C ARG A 610 -25.83 5.61 -5.87
N GLN A 611 -25.36 5.19 -7.04
CA GLN A 611 -25.30 6.05 -8.22
C GLN A 611 -26.71 6.46 -8.66
N LYS A 612 -27.68 5.54 -8.71
CA LYS A 612 -29.10 5.86 -8.98
C LYS A 612 -29.67 6.89 -8.00
N ARG A 613 -29.42 6.73 -6.70
CA ARG A 613 -29.84 7.71 -5.67
C ARG A 613 -29.18 9.08 -5.87
N ARG A 614 -27.91 9.14 -6.27
CA ARG A 614 -27.22 10.41 -6.58
C ARG A 614 -27.81 11.07 -7.82
N MET A 615 -28.03 10.29 -8.89
CA MET A 615 -28.63 10.76 -10.14
C MET A 615 -30.03 11.35 -9.92
N ALA A 616 -30.85 10.71 -9.09
CA ALA A 616 -32.17 11.21 -8.69
C ALA A 616 -32.10 12.54 -7.93
N ARG A 617 -31.01 12.79 -7.19
CA ARG A 617 -30.79 14.07 -6.49
C ARG A 617 -30.23 15.16 -7.41
N SER A 618 -29.49 14.78 -8.46
CA SER A 618 -28.86 15.70 -9.41
C SER A 618 -29.66 15.93 -10.70
N ASN A 619 -30.87 15.35 -10.83
CA ASN A 619 -31.71 15.41 -12.03
C ASN A 619 -30.98 15.00 -13.33
N THR A 620 -30.04 14.05 -13.24
CA THR A 620 -29.34 13.49 -14.39
C THR A 620 -29.99 12.17 -14.80
N VAL A 621 -30.38 12.02 -16.06
CA VAL A 621 -30.91 10.76 -16.59
C VAL A 621 -29.78 10.03 -17.32
N ILE A 622 -29.39 8.87 -16.80
CA ILE A 622 -28.42 7.95 -17.40
C ILE A 622 -29.13 6.60 -17.47
N THR A 623 -28.98 5.89 -18.59
CA THR A 623 -29.61 4.58 -18.75
C THR A 623 -28.96 3.53 -17.84
N ASP A 624 -29.68 2.46 -17.49
CA ASP A 624 -29.11 1.38 -16.68
C ASP A 624 -27.91 0.74 -17.35
N LYS A 625 -27.93 0.63 -18.69
CA LYS A 625 -26.80 0.16 -19.50
C LYS A 625 -25.57 1.07 -19.39
N GLU A 626 -25.73 2.40 -19.55
CA GLU A 626 -24.62 3.35 -19.37
C GLU A 626 -24.05 3.33 -17.95
N LEU A 627 -24.90 3.14 -16.94
CA LEU A 627 -24.46 3.00 -15.55
C LEU A 627 -23.64 1.71 -15.36
N GLU A 628 -24.10 0.58 -15.90
CA GLU A 628 -23.36 -0.68 -15.88
C GLU A 628 -22.00 -0.57 -16.61
N VAL A 629 -21.96 0.07 -17.79
CA VAL A 629 -20.72 0.35 -18.53
C VAL A 629 -19.74 1.14 -17.66
N ARG A 630 -20.23 2.20 -17.00
CA ARG A 630 -19.41 3.02 -16.11
C ARG A 630 -18.85 2.21 -14.94
N LEU A 631 -19.70 1.44 -14.25
CA LEU A 631 -19.28 0.62 -13.10
C LEU A 631 -18.27 -0.45 -13.52
N PHE A 632 -18.48 -1.09 -14.67
CA PHE A 632 -17.55 -2.07 -15.23
C PHE A 632 -16.19 -1.41 -15.55
N ASN A 633 -16.19 -0.30 -16.29
CA ASN A 633 -14.95 0.42 -16.63
C ASN A 633 -14.21 0.92 -15.39
N ASP A 634 -14.93 1.50 -14.42
CA ASP A 634 -14.35 1.94 -13.15
C ASP A 634 -13.72 0.78 -12.38
N PHE A 635 -14.39 -0.38 -12.34
CA PHE A 635 -13.87 -1.58 -11.68
C PHE A 635 -12.62 -2.12 -12.37
N ILE A 636 -12.65 -2.26 -13.70
CA ILE A 636 -11.52 -2.81 -14.48
C ILE A 636 -10.31 -1.88 -14.40
N ARG A 637 -10.50 -0.57 -14.59
CA ARG A 637 -9.41 0.43 -14.49
C ARG A 637 -8.76 0.43 -13.11
N ASN A 638 -9.57 0.41 -12.05
CA ASN A 638 -9.04 0.39 -10.68
C ASN A 638 -8.37 -0.96 -10.32
N THR A 639 -8.84 -2.08 -10.86
CA THR A 639 -8.30 -3.40 -10.49
C THR A 639 -7.05 -3.75 -11.29
N PHE A 640 -7.07 -3.53 -12.61
CA PHE A 640 -6.11 -4.07 -13.55
C PHE A 640 -5.16 -3.04 -14.18
N ILE A 641 -5.48 -1.74 -14.12
CA ILE A 641 -4.70 -0.70 -14.81
C ILE A 641 -3.97 0.21 -13.80
N SER A 642 -4.70 1.01 -13.03
CA SER A 642 -4.13 2.17 -12.32
C SER A 642 -4.54 2.32 -10.85
N GLY A 643 -5.27 1.37 -10.26
CA GLY A 643 -5.72 1.54 -8.87
C GLY A 643 -4.60 1.42 -7.84
N GLU A 644 -4.76 2.15 -6.74
CA GLU A 644 -3.82 2.21 -5.62
C GLU A 644 -4.54 1.96 -4.30
N ASN A 645 -3.90 1.18 -3.43
CA ASN A 645 -4.32 0.93 -2.06
C ASN A 645 -3.61 1.89 -1.12
N PHE A 646 -4.41 2.77 -0.54
CA PHE A 646 -3.97 3.71 0.48
C PHE A 646 -3.92 3.02 1.85
N ARG A 647 -2.79 3.16 2.57
CA ARG A 647 -2.59 2.66 3.94
C ARG A 647 -1.92 3.73 4.80
N PHE A 648 -2.32 3.80 6.07
CA PHE A 648 -1.56 4.54 7.09
C PHE A 648 -0.62 3.58 7.81
N VAL A 649 0.70 3.74 7.63
CA VAL A 649 1.73 2.96 8.31
C VAL A 649 2.57 3.89 9.17
N ASN A 650 2.60 3.65 10.49
CA ASN A 650 3.37 4.44 11.46
C ASN A 650 3.13 5.97 11.37
N GLY A 651 1.92 6.40 10.99
CA GLY A 651 1.56 7.81 10.84
C GLY A 651 1.87 8.43 9.48
N ASN A 652 2.43 7.66 8.53
CA ASN A 652 2.64 8.08 7.14
C ASN A 652 1.59 7.46 6.23
N ALA A 653 1.07 8.27 5.30
CA ALA A 653 0.26 7.80 4.18
C ALA A 653 1.15 7.12 3.15
N VAL A 654 0.86 5.87 2.83
CA VAL A 654 1.56 5.07 1.81
C VAL A 654 0.55 4.60 0.78
N ASN A 655 0.88 4.81 -0.50
CA ASN A 655 0.12 4.27 -1.63
C ASN A 655 0.89 3.08 -2.22
N GLU A 656 0.28 1.91 -2.15
CA GLU A 656 0.78 0.72 -2.84
C GLU A 656 -0.08 0.47 -4.09
N PRO A 657 0.51 0.15 -5.25
CA PRO A 657 -0.25 -0.38 -6.39
C PRO A 657 -1.18 -1.54 -5.97
N VAL A 658 -2.37 -1.60 -6.56
CA VAL A 658 -3.27 -2.76 -6.41
C VAL A 658 -2.55 -4.03 -6.91
N ARG A 659 -2.73 -5.14 -6.19
CA ARG A 659 -2.01 -6.41 -6.42
C ARG A 659 -2.30 -7.08 -7.76
N TYR A 660 -3.37 -6.67 -8.44
CA TYR A 660 -3.91 -7.33 -9.63
C TYR A 660 -3.66 -6.55 -10.93
N ARG A 661 -2.74 -5.57 -10.94
CA ARG A 661 -2.40 -4.81 -12.15
C ARG A 661 -1.79 -5.72 -13.22
N LEU A 662 -2.24 -5.58 -14.47
CA LEU A 662 -1.79 -6.39 -15.60
C LEU A 662 -0.44 -5.94 -16.20
N SER A 663 0.18 -4.89 -15.66
CA SER A 663 1.45 -4.33 -16.16
C SER A 663 2.57 -5.37 -16.36
N PRO A 664 2.75 -6.41 -15.52
CA PRO A 664 3.79 -7.42 -15.75
C PRO A 664 3.55 -8.25 -17.01
N SER A 665 2.31 -8.35 -17.50
CA SER A 665 1.96 -9.12 -18.71
C SER A 665 2.48 -8.53 -20.00
N PHE A 666 2.78 -7.23 -20.01
CA PHE A 666 3.25 -6.51 -21.20
C PHE A 666 4.77 -6.39 -21.30
N TYR A 667 5.49 -6.73 -20.22
CA TYR A 667 6.96 -6.66 -20.15
C TYR A 667 7.58 -7.85 -19.43
N PHE A 668 7.36 -8.02 -18.12
CA PHE A 668 8.08 -9.01 -17.30
C PHE A 668 7.90 -10.46 -17.79
N PHE A 669 6.68 -10.83 -18.22
CA PHE A 669 6.41 -12.17 -18.77
C PHE A 669 6.75 -12.32 -20.25
N LYS A 670 7.23 -11.26 -20.90
CA LYS A 670 7.57 -11.21 -22.34
C LYS A 670 9.08 -11.06 -22.57
N ASN A 671 9.78 -10.30 -21.72
CA ASN A 671 11.18 -9.94 -21.90
C ASN A 671 11.92 -9.95 -20.55
N ASN A 672 13.22 -10.25 -20.59
CA ASN A 672 14.08 -10.18 -19.41
C ASN A 672 15.48 -9.66 -19.80
N PHE A 673 15.98 -8.66 -19.09
CA PHE A 673 17.36 -8.17 -19.23
C PHE A 673 18.17 -8.51 -17.98
N TYR A 674 19.30 -9.19 -18.12
CA TYR A 674 20.06 -9.63 -16.95
C TYR A 674 21.51 -9.13 -16.97
N SER A 675 22.06 -8.95 -15.76
CA SER A 675 23.45 -8.58 -15.52
C SER A 675 23.92 -9.16 -14.20
N HIS A 676 25.12 -9.73 -14.19
CA HIS A 676 25.79 -10.17 -12.96
C HIS A 676 26.37 -8.98 -12.18
N ASP A 677 26.93 -7.99 -12.89
CA ASP A 677 27.60 -6.83 -12.29
C ASP A 677 26.62 -5.78 -11.77
N TYR A 678 25.45 -5.66 -12.42
CA TYR A 678 24.43 -4.65 -12.12
C TYR A 678 23.08 -5.32 -11.79
N PRO A 679 22.96 -5.97 -10.61
CA PRO A 679 21.71 -6.57 -10.18
C PRO A 679 20.59 -5.53 -10.07
N GLY A 680 19.37 -5.92 -10.43
CA GLY A 680 18.21 -5.02 -10.44
C GLY A 680 18.05 -4.18 -11.71
N ILE A 681 18.90 -4.33 -12.74
CA ILE A 681 18.73 -3.63 -14.01
C ILE A 681 17.38 -3.94 -14.70
N ASN A 682 16.96 -5.21 -14.70
CA ASN A 682 15.64 -5.60 -15.18
C ASN A 682 14.53 -4.88 -14.41
N ALA A 683 14.67 -4.81 -13.09
CA ALA A 683 13.69 -4.18 -12.21
C ALA A 683 13.60 -2.66 -12.46
N ALA A 684 14.72 -2.01 -12.82
CA ALA A 684 14.75 -0.61 -13.21
C ALA A 684 14.05 -0.39 -14.56
N PHE A 685 14.27 -1.28 -15.54
CA PHE A 685 13.56 -1.22 -16.84
C PHE A 685 12.06 -1.48 -16.66
N GLU A 686 11.71 -2.52 -15.91
CA GLU A 686 10.34 -2.86 -15.52
C GLU A 686 9.66 -1.64 -14.88
N SER A 687 10.33 -0.99 -13.93
CA SER A 687 9.80 0.16 -13.22
C SER A 687 9.60 1.40 -14.10
N HIS A 688 10.40 1.58 -15.14
CA HIS A 688 10.22 2.67 -16.11
C HIS A 688 9.04 2.38 -17.04
N LEU A 689 8.98 1.17 -17.60
CA LEU A 689 8.00 0.76 -18.61
C LEU A 689 6.59 0.56 -18.03
N GLN A 690 6.46 0.21 -16.74
CA GLN A 690 5.18 -0.01 -16.10
C GLN A 690 4.52 1.27 -15.52
N LYS A 691 5.10 2.45 -15.78
CA LYS A 691 4.51 3.72 -15.34
C LYS A 691 3.22 4.02 -16.09
N VAL A 692 2.10 3.74 -15.45
CA VAL A 692 0.80 4.24 -15.90
C VAL A 692 0.58 5.64 -15.29
N ALA A 693 0.10 6.59 -16.09
CA ALA A 693 -0.37 7.87 -15.58
C ALA A 693 -1.55 7.66 -14.61
N SER A 694 -1.31 7.62 -13.29
CA SER A 694 -2.43 7.57 -12.34
C SER A 694 -3.25 8.88 -12.42
N PRO A 695 -4.57 8.89 -12.31
CA PRO A 695 -5.31 10.14 -12.17
C PRO A 695 -4.82 10.95 -10.95
N LEU A 696 -5.06 12.27 -10.95
CA LEU A 696 -4.73 13.11 -9.78
C LEU A 696 -5.34 12.53 -8.51
N PRO A 697 -4.61 12.61 -7.37
CA PRO A 697 -5.21 12.36 -6.08
C PRO A 697 -6.44 13.26 -5.90
N SER A 698 -7.62 12.66 -5.87
CA SER A 698 -8.90 13.39 -5.81
C SER A 698 -9.48 13.26 -4.40
N GLY A 699 -9.71 14.39 -3.73
CA GLY A 699 -10.27 14.45 -2.37
C GLY A 699 -9.23 14.76 -1.28
N TYR A 700 -9.40 14.18 -0.09
CA TYR A 700 -8.53 14.30 1.10
C TYR A 700 -7.03 14.05 0.82
N GLN A 701 -6.75 13.40 -0.31
CA GLN A 701 -5.46 13.01 -0.84
C GLN A 701 -4.53 14.19 -1.20
N GLY A 702 -5.08 15.38 -1.47
CA GLY A 702 -4.30 16.62 -1.64
C GLY A 702 -3.93 17.33 -0.32
N MET A 703 -4.33 16.77 0.84
CA MET A 703 -4.08 17.36 2.17
C MET A 703 -2.95 16.67 2.95
N ASP A 704 -2.49 15.50 2.50
CA ASP A 704 -1.51 14.68 3.24
C ASP A 704 -0.06 14.92 2.80
N ARG A 705 0.81 14.93 3.82
CA ARG A 705 2.23 15.33 3.89
C ARG A 705 3.20 14.45 3.09
N VAL A 706 3.05 14.28 1.78
CA VAL A 706 3.90 13.32 1.04
C VAL A 706 4.72 14.03 -0.03
N MET A 707 6.04 14.08 0.17
CA MET A 707 7.02 14.40 -0.87
C MET A 707 6.84 13.43 -2.04
N THR A 708 7.19 13.88 -3.24
CA THR A 708 7.08 13.04 -4.43
C THR A 708 7.99 11.82 -4.30
N ASP A 709 7.60 10.68 -4.89
CA ASP A 709 8.41 9.45 -4.89
C ASP A 709 9.82 9.70 -5.47
N ASN A 710 9.92 10.60 -6.46
CA ASN A 710 11.19 11.02 -7.04
C ASN A 710 12.08 11.79 -6.04
N ASP A 711 11.51 12.79 -5.35
CA ASP A 711 12.26 13.56 -4.34
C ASP A 711 12.72 12.67 -3.18
N GLN A 712 11.87 11.73 -2.73
CA GLN A 712 12.24 10.73 -1.72
C GLN A 712 13.41 9.86 -2.19
N ALA A 713 13.36 9.36 -3.42
CA ALA A 713 14.45 8.58 -4.01
C ALA A 713 15.76 9.38 -4.10
N ASN A 714 15.72 10.64 -4.56
CA ASN A 714 16.91 11.49 -4.64
C ASN A 714 17.50 11.82 -3.26
N LEU A 715 16.68 12.02 -2.23
CA LEU A 715 17.14 12.17 -0.84
C LEU A 715 17.79 10.90 -0.27
N ILE A 716 17.35 9.72 -0.71
CA ILE A 716 17.96 8.45 -0.32
C ILE A 716 19.29 8.27 -1.06
N LEU A 717 19.31 8.54 -2.36
CA LEU A 717 20.47 8.38 -3.24
C LEU A 717 21.57 9.42 -2.99
N SER A 718 21.26 10.54 -2.34
CA SER A 718 22.29 11.49 -1.86
C SER A 718 23.06 10.98 -0.64
N ARG A 719 22.53 9.97 0.07
CA ARG A 719 23.15 9.39 1.27
C ARG A 719 23.81 8.04 1.01
N TYR A 720 23.23 7.25 0.10
CA TYR A 720 23.67 5.89 -0.21
C TYR A 720 23.77 5.69 -1.71
N SER A 721 24.79 4.96 -2.16
CA SER A 721 24.80 4.48 -3.55
C SER A 721 23.74 3.39 -3.72
N PHE A 722 23.38 3.08 -4.97
CA PHE A 722 22.37 2.05 -5.20
C PHE A 722 22.84 0.68 -4.69
N ARG A 723 24.12 0.34 -4.88
CA ARG A 723 24.76 -0.86 -4.31
C ARG A 723 24.68 -0.91 -2.77
N GLU A 724 24.99 0.19 -2.09
CA GLU A 724 24.92 0.26 -0.61
C GLU A 724 23.48 0.21 -0.09
N LEU A 725 22.53 0.76 -0.83
CA LEU A 725 21.13 0.71 -0.46
C LEU A 725 20.63 -0.74 -0.49
N LEU A 726 20.95 -1.50 -1.55
CA LEU A 726 20.54 -2.90 -1.68
C LEU A 726 21.08 -3.78 -0.54
N SER A 727 22.33 -3.58 -0.11
CA SER A 727 22.91 -4.36 0.99
C SER A 727 22.28 -4.08 2.36
N LYS A 728 21.52 -2.97 2.50
CA LYS A 728 20.77 -2.63 3.71
C LYS A 728 19.37 -3.23 3.78
N ASN A 729 18.94 -3.95 2.75
CA ASN A 729 17.61 -4.58 2.67
C ASN A 729 16.47 -3.59 2.99
N PRO A 730 16.30 -2.51 2.19
CA PRO A 730 15.34 -1.45 2.46
C PRO A 730 13.89 -1.94 2.35
N ALA A 731 12.92 -1.12 2.76
CA ALA A 731 11.52 -1.44 2.52
C ALA A 731 11.20 -1.50 1.01
N SER A 732 10.19 -2.30 0.63
CA SER A 732 9.80 -2.48 -0.77
C SER A 732 9.38 -1.17 -1.47
N ASP A 733 8.77 -0.24 -0.74
CA ASP A 733 8.41 1.07 -1.30
C ASP A 733 9.65 1.91 -1.62
N THR A 734 10.62 1.94 -0.72
CA THR A 734 11.89 2.66 -0.90
C THR A 734 12.67 2.15 -2.12
N ILE A 735 12.76 0.83 -2.30
CA ILE A 735 13.45 0.25 -3.47
C ILE A 735 12.71 0.55 -4.77
N ARG A 736 11.37 0.49 -4.79
CA ARG A 736 10.56 0.82 -5.97
C ARG A 736 10.78 2.27 -6.41
N GLN A 737 10.78 3.21 -5.47
CA GLN A 737 11.05 4.63 -5.75
C GLN A 737 12.44 4.83 -6.37
N VAL A 738 13.46 4.17 -5.81
CA VAL A 738 14.83 4.27 -6.33
C VAL A 738 14.99 3.61 -7.71
N LEU A 739 14.45 2.41 -7.91
CA LEU A 739 14.45 1.72 -9.20
C LEU A 739 13.77 2.56 -10.29
N THR A 740 12.69 3.25 -9.92
CA THR A 740 11.97 4.16 -10.82
C THR A 740 12.86 5.27 -11.35
N VAL A 741 13.53 6.01 -10.45
CA VAL A 741 14.42 7.13 -10.83
C VAL A 741 15.62 6.64 -11.63
N LYS A 742 16.19 5.51 -11.22
CA LYS A 742 17.33 4.88 -11.89
C LYS A 742 16.98 4.37 -13.29
N GLY A 743 15.77 3.81 -13.47
CA GLY A 743 15.24 3.42 -14.78
C GLY A 743 14.99 4.61 -15.68
N ASP A 744 14.36 5.68 -15.16
CA ASP A 744 14.16 6.92 -15.91
C ASP A 744 15.45 7.52 -16.41
N TYR A 745 16.50 7.57 -15.58
CA TYR A 745 17.80 8.10 -15.97
C TYR A 745 18.35 7.34 -17.19
N LEU A 746 18.33 6.00 -17.18
CA LEU A 746 18.85 5.20 -18.30
C LEU A 746 18.05 5.41 -19.58
N PHE A 747 16.72 5.39 -19.52
CA PHE A 747 15.89 5.59 -20.71
C PHE A 747 16.02 7.01 -21.28
N ASN A 748 16.16 8.03 -20.44
CA ASN A 748 16.41 9.39 -20.92
C ASN A 748 17.83 9.56 -21.46
N LEU A 749 18.83 8.86 -20.90
CA LEU A 749 20.17 8.80 -21.49
C LEU A 749 20.13 8.17 -22.89
N PHE A 750 19.40 7.06 -23.06
CA PHE A 750 19.24 6.40 -24.36
C PHE A 750 18.56 7.33 -25.36
N ARG A 751 17.43 7.93 -25.00
CA ARG A 751 16.71 8.89 -25.84
C ARG A 751 17.52 10.15 -26.17
N ALA A 752 18.37 10.63 -25.25
CA ALA A 752 19.23 11.78 -25.49
C ALA A 752 20.33 11.49 -26.52
N LYS A 753 20.84 10.25 -26.57
CA LYS A 753 21.91 9.84 -27.50
C LYS A 753 21.39 9.32 -28.84
N ALA A 754 20.28 8.59 -28.83
CA ALA A 754 19.68 7.97 -30.01
C ALA A 754 18.55 8.78 -30.66
N GLY A 755 18.04 9.82 -30.00
CA GLY A 755 16.79 10.49 -30.40
C GLY A 755 15.57 9.84 -29.78
N ILE A 756 14.57 10.65 -29.39
CA ILE A 756 13.40 10.18 -28.63
C ILE A 756 12.55 9.21 -29.44
N GLU A 757 12.11 9.61 -30.64
CA GLU A 757 11.24 8.79 -31.50
C GLU A 757 11.98 7.57 -32.04
N GLU A 758 13.20 7.77 -32.57
CA GLU A 758 14.04 6.70 -33.13
C GLU A 758 14.34 5.59 -32.12
N PHE A 759 14.71 5.96 -30.88
CA PHE A 759 14.96 4.99 -29.81
C PHE A 759 13.67 4.26 -29.42
N ASN A 760 12.56 4.98 -29.21
CA ASN A 760 11.32 4.37 -28.76
C ASN A 760 10.79 3.35 -29.79
N ASP A 761 10.80 3.70 -31.08
CA ASP A 761 10.36 2.82 -32.16
C ASP A 761 11.27 1.60 -32.31
N TRP A 762 12.59 1.82 -32.26
CA TRP A 762 13.56 0.71 -32.30
C TRP A 762 13.45 -0.19 -31.07
N PHE A 763 13.35 0.37 -29.87
CA PHE A 763 13.29 -0.39 -28.63
C PHE A 763 12.00 -1.22 -28.53
N LYS A 764 10.87 -0.66 -28.97
CA LYS A 764 9.62 -1.42 -29.09
C LYS A 764 9.81 -2.65 -29.98
N LYS A 765 10.36 -2.45 -31.18
CA LYS A 765 10.68 -3.55 -32.10
C LYS A 765 11.69 -4.54 -31.51
N TYR A 766 12.71 -4.04 -30.82
CA TYR A 766 13.73 -4.86 -30.17
C TYR A 766 13.12 -5.80 -29.12
N LEU A 767 12.18 -5.32 -28.31
CA LEU A 767 11.43 -6.15 -27.35
C LEU A 767 10.60 -7.22 -28.06
N ASP A 768 9.97 -6.90 -29.18
CA ASP A 768 9.18 -7.85 -29.96
C ASP A 768 10.06 -8.94 -30.60
N ASP A 769 11.21 -8.55 -31.16
CA ASP A 769 12.18 -9.47 -31.78
C ASP A 769 12.83 -10.41 -30.75
N HIS A 770 12.94 -9.97 -29.49
CA HIS A 770 13.49 -10.72 -28.35
C HIS A 770 12.42 -11.23 -27.37
N ARG A 771 11.18 -11.42 -27.84
CA ARG A 771 10.11 -11.98 -26.99
C ARG A 771 10.46 -13.39 -26.52
N PHE A 772 10.12 -13.66 -25.26
CA PHE A 772 10.33 -14.91 -24.55
C PHE A 772 11.80 -15.36 -24.49
N ARG A 773 12.72 -14.38 -24.36
CA ARG A 773 14.16 -14.60 -24.24
C ARG A 773 14.76 -13.68 -23.18
N SER A 774 15.85 -14.17 -22.59
CA SER A 774 16.71 -13.38 -21.70
C SER A 774 17.84 -12.75 -22.51
N VAL A 775 18.04 -11.45 -22.37
CA VAL A 775 19.08 -10.68 -23.06
C VAL A 775 20.12 -10.23 -22.04
N GLY A 776 21.39 -10.55 -22.27
CA GLY A 776 22.48 -10.06 -21.44
C GLY A 776 22.71 -8.57 -21.67
N ILE A 777 22.99 -7.80 -20.61
CA ILE A 777 23.18 -6.35 -20.77
C ILE A 777 24.39 -5.99 -21.66
N GLU A 778 25.43 -6.83 -21.67
CA GLU A 778 26.57 -6.70 -22.58
C GLU A 778 26.13 -6.78 -24.06
N GLN A 779 25.24 -7.73 -24.38
CA GLN A 779 24.67 -7.88 -25.71
C GLN A 779 23.82 -6.65 -26.08
N PHE A 780 22.90 -6.23 -25.22
CA PHE A 780 22.07 -5.05 -25.47
C PHE A 780 22.93 -3.79 -25.69
N ASN A 781 24.05 -3.65 -24.96
CA ASN A 781 25.00 -2.58 -25.20
C ASN A 781 25.66 -2.65 -26.58
N ASN A 782 26.05 -3.85 -27.05
CA ASN A 782 26.62 -4.01 -28.38
C ASN A 782 25.61 -3.69 -29.48
N ASP A 783 24.36 -4.12 -29.32
CA ASP A 783 23.27 -3.83 -30.28
C ASP A 783 22.99 -2.33 -30.36
N MET A 784 23.08 -1.61 -29.23
CA MET A 784 23.00 -0.14 -29.18
C MET A 784 24.17 0.55 -29.90
N ILE A 785 25.40 0.03 -29.74
CA ILE A 785 26.58 0.54 -30.46
C ILE A 785 26.40 0.36 -31.96
N GLU A 786 25.95 -0.82 -32.40
CA GLU A 786 25.73 -1.11 -33.82
C GLU A 786 24.64 -0.21 -34.42
N LYS A 787 23.54 0.00 -33.70
CA LYS A 787 22.39 0.76 -34.20
C LYS A 787 22.59 2.28 -34.17
N PHE A 788 23.13 2.81 -33.06
CA PHE A 788 23.16 4.25 -32.78
C PHE A 788 24.58 4.81 -32.62
N GLY A 789 25.62 3.97 -32.70
CA GLY A 789 27.02 4.40 -32.58
C GLY A 789 27.44 4.78 -31.16
N PHE A 790 26.67 4.44 -30.13
CA PHE A 790 27.02 4.72 -28.73
C PHE A 790 26.84 3.51 -27.81
N GLY A 791 27.73 3.37 -26.82
CA GLY A 791 27.64 2.37 -25.76
C GLY A 791 27.29 3.01 -24.42
N PHE A 792 26.48 2.34 -23.62
CA PHE A 792 26.05 2.82 -22.30
C PHE A 792 26.67 2.04 -21.13
N TYR A 793 27.35 0.92 -21.36
CA TYR A 793 27.98 0.11 -20.31
C TYR A 793 28.86 0.93 -19.35
N PRO A 794 29.72 1.88 -19.81
CA PRO A 794 30.55 2.69 -18.91
C PRO A 794 29.76 3.57 -17.93
N TYR A 795 28.51 3.92 -18.24
CA TYR A 795 27.66 4.71 -17.35
C TYR A 795 27.09 3.88 -16.19
N LEU A 796 27.08 2.54 -16.32
CA LEU A 796 26.48 1.65 -15.32
C LEU A 796 27.28 1.60 -14.01
N ASP A 797 28.61 1.76 -14.08
CA ASP A 797 29.47 1.83 -12.89
C ASP A 797 29.07 2.97 -11.96
N ASN A 798 28.92 4.18 -12.51
CA ASN A 798 28.46 5.34 -11.76
C ASN A 798 27.00 5.21 -11.37
N TRP A 799 26.15 4.70 -12.27
CA TRP A 799 24.73 4.48 -11.99
C TRP A 799 24.49 3.55 -10.80
N PHE A 800 25.33 2.52 -10.61
CA PHE A 800 25.18 1.54 -9.53
C PHE A 800 25.99 1.90 -8.28
N GLY A 801 27.23 2.37 -8.46
CA GLY A 801 28.22 2.52 -7.39
C GLY A 801 28.37 3.93 -6.82
N SER A 802 27.99 4.98 -7.54
CA SER A 802 28.23 6.37 -7.12
C SER A 802 27.17 6.90 -6.13
N LYS A 803 27.60 7.83 -5.27
CA LYS A 803 26.76 8.66 -4.39
C LYS A 803 26.63 10.10 -4.90
N GLU A 804 27.45 10.47 -5.87
CA GLU A 804 27.46 11.81 -6.42
C GLU A 804 26.24 12.01 -7.32
N LEU A 805 25.58 13.14 -7.16
CA LEU A 805 24.39 13.53 -7.91
C LEU A 805 24.69 14.83 -8.68
N PRO A 806 24.21 14.96 -9.92
CA PRO A 806 24.31 16.22 -10.64
C PRO A 806 23.43 17.28 -9.97
N GLY A 807 23.75 18.55 -10.18
CA GLY A 807 23.02 19.67 -9.62
C GLY A 807 22.85 20.74 -10.68
N PHE A 808 21.61 20.97 -11.10
CA PHE A 808 21.34 21.88 -12.20
C PHE A 808 20.95 23.27 -11.71
N ILE A 809 21.54 24.30 -12.33
CA ILE A 809 21.13 25.69 -12.16
C ILE A 809 20.61 26.20 -13.51
N ILE A 810 19.36 26.68 -13.51
CA ILE A 810 18.67 27.16 -14.70
C ILE A 810 18.45 28.67 -14.56
N SER A 811 18.92 29.46 -15.53
CA SER A 811 18.82 30.92 -15.50
C SER A 811 18.55 31.52 -16.88
N ASN A 812 18.31 32.83 -16.91
CA ASN A 812 18.21 33.64 -18.13
C ASN A 812 17.18 33.13 -19.15
N LEU A 813 16.00 32.71 -18.69
CA LEU A 813 14.90 32.33 -19.58
C LEU A 813 14.41 33.57 -20.35
N GLN A 814 14.55 33.53 -21.67
CA GLN A 814 14.06 34.53 -22.60
C GLN A 814 13.12 33.86 -23.60
N VAL A 815 11.95 34.44 -23.81
CA VAL A 815 10.99 34.00 -24.82
C VAL A 815 10.78 35.14 -25.80
N SER A 816 10.86 34.85 -27.09
CA SER A 816 10.69 35.85 -28.15
C SER A 816 9.82 35.33 -29.30
N GLU A 817 8.96 36.20 -29.81
CA GLU A 817 8.19 35.98 -31.03
C GLU A 817 9.13 36.07 -32.25
N ILE A 818 9.11 35.05 -33.11
CA ILE A 818 9.88 34.96 -34.36
C ILE A 818 8.96 34.61 -35.53
N VAL A 819 9.29 35.08 -36.73
CA VAL A 819 8.59 34.69 -37.97
C VAL A 819 9.47 33.68 -38.71
N VAL A 820 8.98 32.45 -38.83
CA VAL A 820 9.65 31.36 -39.56
C VAL A 820 8.67 30.83 -40.61
N GLU A 821 9.06 30.88 -41.89
CA GLU A 821 8.24 30.35 -43.00
C GLU A 821 6.80 30.94 -43.06
N ASN A 822 6.67 32.27 -42.88
CA ASN A 822 5.37 32.97 -42.81
C ASN A 822 4.44 32.52 -41.66
N ARG A 823 4.95 31.82 -40.64
CA ARG A 823 4.22 31.50 -39.40
C ARG A 823 4.89 32.14 -38.19
N VAL A 824 4.06 32.65 -37.28
CA VAL A 824 4.52 33.11 -35.96
C VAL A 824 4.89 31.88 -35.14
N ARG A 825 6.13 31.84 -34.65
CA ARG A 825 6.65 30.83 -33.72
C ARG A 825 7.31 31.52 -32.54
N TYR A 826 7.62 30.77 -31.49
CA TYR A 826 8.21 31.31 -30.27
C TYR A 826 9.58 30.68 -30.03
N GLN A 827 10.61 31.51 -30.01
CA GLN A 827 11.95 31.11 -29.62
C GLN A 827 12.07 31.17 -28.09
N VAL A 828 12.53 30.08 -27.48
CA VAL A 828 12.90 30.03 -26.07
C VAL A 828 14.40 29.84 -25.97
N THR A 829 15.08 30.72 -25.23
CA THR A 829 16.50 30.56 -24.91
C THR A 829 16.74 30.68 -23.41
N PHE A 830 17.61 29.84 -22.86
CA PHE A 830 17.99 29.89 -21.45
C PHE A 830 19.40 29.32 -21.25
N VAL A 831 19.98 29.53 -20.07
CA VAL A 831 21.26 28.95 -19.67
C VAL A 831 21.03 27.87 -18.63
N ALA A 832 21.67 26.72 -18.81
CA ALA A 832 21.70 25.65 -17.83
C ALA A 832 23.15 25.31 -17.49
N SER A 833 23.46 25.13 -16.22
CA SER A 833 24.78 24.68 -15.77
C SER A 833 24.69 23.53 -14.79
N ASN A 834 25.76 22.74 -14.75
CA ASN A 834 25.98 21.67 -13.80
C ASN A 834 27.34 21.87 -13.12
N PRO A 835 27.39 22.57 -11.97
CA PRO A 835 28.63 22.80 -11.25
C PRO A 835 29.20 21.57 -10.54
N GLU A 836 28.47 20.45 -10.54
CA GLU A 836 28.85 19.23 -9.84
C GLU A 836 29.85 18.39 -10.64
N PRO A 837 30.67 17.56 -9.99
CA PRO A 837 31.72 16.79 -10.64
C PRO A 837 31.20 15.59 -11.47
N VAL A 838 29.88 15.47 -11.66
CA VAL A 838 29.24 14.35 -12.36
C VAL A 838 28.31 14.82 -13.46
N THR A 839 28.33 14.13 -14.59
CA THR A 839 27.40 14.37 -15.70
C THR A 839 25.95 14.09 -15.28
N GLY A 840 25.03 14.95 -15.72
CA GLY A 840 23.61 14.80 -15.49
C GLY A 840 22.78 15.06 -16.73
N LEU A 841 21.51 14.66 -16.68
CA LEU A 841 20.52 14.98 -17.69
C LEU A 841 19.20 15.46 -17.06
N PHE A 842 18.45 16.27 -17.81
CA PHE A 842 17.11 16.70 -17.44
C PHE A 842 16.20 16.83 -18.65
N ASN A 843 14.89 16.73 -18.40
CA ASN A 843 13.86 16.84 -19.42
C ASN A 843 13.20 18.22 -19.38
N ILE A 844 12.81 18.72 -20.56
CA ILE A 844 12.14 20.01 -20.73
C ILE A 844 10.81 19.81 -21.45
N SER A 845 9.73 20.38 -20.91
CA SER A 845 8.46 20.58 -21.62
C SER A 845 7.98 22.01 -21.48
N PHE A 846 7.01 22.37 -22.31
CA PHE A 846 6.35 23.66 -22.25
C PHE A 846 4.86 23.49 -22.07
N ARG A 847 4.30 24.29 -21.16
CA ARG A 847 2.86 24.51 -21.11
C ARG A 847 2.54 25.62 -22.10
N THR A 848 1.82 25.34 -23.18
CA THR A 848 1.44 26.36 -24.17
C THR A 848 -0.01 26.80 -24.01
N GLY A 849 -0.36 27.98 -24.50
CA GLY A 849 -1.74 28.49 -24.52
C GLY A 849 -2.21 28.77 -25.94
N GLY A 850 -3.00 27.88 -26.54
CA GLY A 850 -3.54 28.06 -27.89
C GLY A 850 -4.61 27.04 -28.28
N ALA A 851 -5.56 27.48 -29.12
CA ALA A 851 -6.86 26.88 -29.45
C ALA A 851 -6.81 25.52 -30.16
N GLY A 852 -7.70 24.60 -29.75
CA GLY A 852 -8.00 23.39 -30.52
C GLY A 852 -8.71 23.71 -31.85
N PRO A 853 -8.74 22.76 -32.80
CA PRO A 853 -9.36 22.94 -34.11
C PRO A 853 -10.85 23.29 -33.98
N GLN A 854 -11.23 24.28 -34.78
CA GLN A 854 -12.54 24.88 -34.96
C GLN A 854 -13.69 23.85 -35.06
N GLY A 855 -14.43 23.65 -33.95
CA GLY A 855 -15.77 23.08 -33.93
C GLY A 855 -16.78 24.18 -33.58
N GLY A 856 -17.78 24.38 -34.44
CA GLY A 856 -18.64 25.57 -34.49
C GLY A 856 -19.44 25.94 -33.22
N PRO A 857 -19.98 27.16 -33.16
CA PRO A 857 -20.68 27.70 -32.01
C PRO A 857 -22.08 27.08 -31.87
N GLY A 858 -22.22 26.07 -31.00
CA GLY A 858 -23.53 25.55 -30.64
C GLY A 858 -23.46 24.28 -29.77
N GLY A 859 -23.42 24.42 -28.45
CA GLY A 859 -23.46 23.27 -27.54
C GLY A 859 -23.17 23.59 -26.09
N ARG A 860 -24.08 24.32 -25.41
CA ARG A 860 -24.10 24.36 -23.94
C ARG A 860 -24.76 23.07 -23.42
N GLY A 861 -23.95 22.13 -22.93
CA GLY A 861 -24.39 20.98 -22.15
C GLY A 861 -23.20 20.36 -21.40
N PRO A 862 -23.32 20.01 -20.10
CA PRO A 862 -22.22 19.40 -19.36
C PRO A 862 -22.14 17.91 -19.69
N LEU A 863 -21.29 17.55 -20.67
CA LEU A 863 -20.99 16.16 -21.02
C LEU A 863 -19.55 15.82 -20.62
N MET A 864 -19.42 15.10 -19.50
CA MET A 864 -18.32 14.16 -19.31
C MET A 864 -18.61 12.91 -20.16
N MET A 865 -17.94 12.79 -21.30
CA MET A 865 -17.79 11.53 -22.03
C MET A 865 -16.28 11.19 -22.04
N PRO A 866 -15.88 9.99 -21.59
CA PRO A 866 -14.53 9.48 -21.81
C PRO A 866 -14.53 8.72 -23.14
N GLY A 867 -14.11 9.37 -24.21
CA GLY A 867 -14.01 8.76 -25.53
C GLY A 867 -13.01 9.49 -26.43
N GLY A 868 -11.95 8.77 -26.80
CA GLY A 868 -11.12 8.96 -27.99
C GLY A 868 -10.89 10.38 -28.48
N GLY A 869 -9.83 11.01 -27.99
CA GLY A 869 -9.24 12.19 -28.59
C GLY A 869 -8.02 12.61 -27.79
N ARG A 870 -6.86 12.74 -28.44
CA ARG A 870 -5.64 13.35 -27.88
C ARG A 870 -6.01 14.75 -27.36
N GLY A 871 -6.37 14.82 -26.08
CA GLY A 871 -6.88 16.01 -25.42
C GLY A 871 -5.90 16.44 -24.35
N ILE A 872 -5.37 17.64 -24.53
CA ILE A 872 -4.45 18.38 -23.67
C ILE A 872 -5.06 18.58 -22.28
N MET A 873 -5.00 17.56 -21.44
CA MET A 873 -5.33 17.56 -20.00
C MET A 873 -4.43 16.55 -19.25
N ALA A 874 -3.25 16.23 -19.78
CA ALA A 874 -2.20 15.54 -19.04
C ALA A 874 -1.51 16.56 -18.12
N ILE A 875 -2.01 16.61 -16.89
CA ILE A 875 -1.55 17.52 -15.84
C ILE A 875 -0.22 16.99 -15.30
N SER A 876 0.90 17.62 -15.66
CA SER A 876 2.16 17.48 -14.94
C SER A 876 2.09 18.32 -13.65
N ARG A 877 1.44 17.76 -12.60
CA ARG A 877 1.62 18.24 -11.23
C ARG A 877 2.74 17.48 -10.55
N GLN A 878 3.48 18.24 -9.74
CA GLN A 878 4.67 17.92 -8.96
C GLN A 878 4.89 16.42 -8.71
N GLY A 879 5.90 15.85 -9.37
CA GLY A 879 6.47 14.55 -8.97
C GLY A 879 6.34 13.41 -9.96
N ARG A 880 5.74 13.61 -11.13
CA ARG A 880 5.72 12.59 -12.17
C ARG A 880 6.71 12.92 -13.27
N GLY A 881 7.51 11.92 -13.61
CA GLY A 881 8.27 11.89 -14.86
C GLY A 881 7.42 12.44 -15.99
N MET A 882 7.97 13.35 -16.79
CA MET A 882 7.30 13.76 -18.02
C MET A 882 7.18 12.53 -18.93
N GLU A 883 6.00 12.31 -19.50
CA GLU A 883 5.85 11.26 -20.50
C GLU A 883 6.72 11.56 -21.71
N SER A 884 7.21 10.53 -22.40
CA SER A 884 8.12 10.72 -23.54
C SER A 884 7.52 11.61 -24.64
N ALA A 885 6.19 11.56 -24.83
CA ALA A 885 5.46 12.41 -25.77
C ALA A 885 5.36 13.88 -25.33
N ASP A 886 5.48 14.17 -24.03
CA ASP A 886 5.48 15.54 -23.50
C ASP A 886 6.88 16.16 -23.50
N ILE A 887 7.94 15.34 -23.61
CA ILE A 887 9.33 15.81 -23.63
C ILE A 887 9.59 16.56 -24.93
N SER A 888 9.76 17.88 -24.83
CA SER A 888 10.19 18.71 -25.95
C SER A 888 11.69 18.56 -26.23
N LYS A 889 12.51 18.39 -25.18
CA LYS A 889 13.96 18.15 -25.29
C LYS A 889 14.52 17.49 -24.04
N ILE A 890 15.52 16.61 -24.22
CA ILE A 890 16.38 16.09 -23.16
C ILE A 890 17.73 16.78 -23.30
N VAL A 891 18.24 17.34 -22.21
CA VAL A 891 19.54 18.03 -22.20
C VAL A 891 20.50 17.27 -21.32
N SER A 892 21.67 16.94 -21.85
CA SER A 892 22.80 16.36 -21.12
C SER A 892 23.83 17.46 -20.85
N ILE A 893 24.27 17.61 -19.60
CA ILE A 893 25.31 18.56 -19.21
C ILE A 893 26.40 17.80 -18.47
N ASP A 894 27.64 17.91 -18.95
CA ASP A 894 28.77 17.23 -18.34
C ASP A 894 29.18 17.90 -17.01
N SER A 895 30.14 17.27 -16.34
CA SER A 895 30.74 17.75 -15.10
C SER A 895 31.32 19.16 -15.29
N CYS A 896 31.00 20.07 -14.36
CA CYS A 896 31.48 21.46 -14.35
C CYS A 896 31.22 22.25 -15.66
N GLU A 897 30.11 21.98 -16.34
CA GLU A 897 29.79 22.53 -17.66
C GLU A 897 28.58 23.49 -17.62
N ALA A 898 28.51 24.44 -18.57
CA ALA A 898 27.35 25.30 -18.76
C ALA A 898 27.01 25.46 -20.24
N LYS A 899 25.72 25.39 -20.57
CA LYS A 899 25.22 25.46 -21.95
C LYS A 899 24.12 26.50 -22.09
N ARG A 900 24.14 27.22 -23.20
CA ARG A 900 23.00 28.01 -23.68
C ARG A 900 22.15 27.13 -24.59
N ILE A 901 20.87 27.03 -24.29
CA ILE A 901 19.93 26.15 -24.98
C ILE A 901 18.89 26.99 -25.69
N GLY A 902 18.62 26.67 -26.95
CA GLY A 902 17.64 27.34 -27.81
C GLY A 902 16.64 26.34 -28.39
N LEU A 903 15.35 26.67 -28.28
CA LEU A 903 14.20 25.87 -28.75
C LEU A 903 13.23 26.76 -29.51
N ILE A 904 12.55 26.20 -30.52
CA ILE A 904 11.46 26.88 -31.23
C ILE A 904 10.16 26.10 -30.98
N LEU A 905 9.11 26.83 -30.60
CA LEU A 905 7.80 26.30 -30.29
C LEU A 905 6.77 26.86 -31.27
N ASP A 906 5.82 26.03 -31.70
CA ASP A 906 4.74 26.45 -32.58
C ASP A 906 3.59 27.18 -31.84
N ALA A 907 3.51 27.02 -30.51
CA ALA A 907 2.48 27.63 -29.68
C ALA A 907 3.09 28.48 -28.55
N GLU A 908 2.38 29.52 -28.14
CA GLU A 908 2.82 30.48 -27.10
C GLU A 908 3.06 29.77 -25.77
N PRO A 909 4.30 29.72 -25.25
CA PRO A 909 4.59 29.09 -23.96
C PRO A 909 4.15 29.98 -22.80
N ARG A 910 3.43 29.38 -21.85
CA ARG A 910 3.00 29.96 -20.56
C ARG A 910 3.96 29.63 -19.42
N ALA A 911 4.59 28.46 -19.47
CA ALA A 911 5.59 28.04 -18.50
C ALA A 911 6.54 27.01 -19.12
N MET A 912 7.80 27.03 -18.70
CA MET A 912 8.77 25.97 -18.94
C MET A 912 8.80 25.04 -17.73
N MET A 913 8.65 23.75 -17.99
CA MET A 913 8.68 22.68 -17.00
C MET A 913 9.97 21.90 -17.16
N ILE A 914 10.73 21.75 -16.08
CA ILE A 914 11.98 20.99 -16.07
C ILE A 914 11.84 19.84 -15.09
N ASN A 915 12.22 18.63 -15.51
CA ASN A 915 12.34 17.48 -14.64
C ASN A 915 13.79 17.04 -14.59
N THR A 916 14.44 17.20 -13.45
CA THR A 916 15.85 16.91 -13.23
C THR A 916 16.14 15.42 -12.98
N ILE A 917 15.09 14.58 -12.93
CA ILE A 917 15.11 13.12 -12.82
C ILE A 917 15.93 12.62 -11.64
N PHE A 918 17.25 12.57 -11.78
CA PHE A 918 18.22 12.06 -10.83
C PHE A 918 19.23 13.16 -10.52
N SER A 919 19.01 13.92 -9.44
CA SER A 919 19.79 15.13 -9.14
C SER A 919 19.71 15.55 -7.67
N LYS A 920 20.56 16.51 -7.27
CA LYS A 920 20.46 17.23 -5.99
C LYS A 920 19.26 18.18 -5.93
N ASN A 921 18.63 18.50 -7.07
CA ASN A 921 17.52 19.44 -7.13
C ASN A 921 16.27 18.87 -6.46
N ILE A 922 15.75 19.58 -5.46
CA ILE A 922 14.53 19.23 -4.74
C ILE A 922 13.68 20.50 -4.59
N PRO A 923 12.46 20.56 -5.14
CA PRO A 923 11.78 19.50 -5.87
C PRO A 923 12.47 19.22 -7.21
N GLY A 924 12.53 17.95 -7.63
CA GLY A 924 13.11 17.53 -8.90
C GLY A 924 12.29 17.95 -10.13
N GLN A 925 11.13 18.59 -9.92
CA GLN A 925 10.33 19.21 -10.96
C GLN A 925 10.23 20.72 -10.74
N LEU A 926 10.82 21.49 -11.64
CA LEU A 926 10.83 22.95 -11.63
C LEU A 926 9.77 23.50 -12.60
N ILE A 927 9.07 24.54 -12.17
CA ILE A 927 8.07 25.25 -12.98
C ILE A 927 8.51 26.70 -13.08
N ILE A 928 8.98 27.11 -14.26
CA ILE A 928 9.42 28.48 -14.51
C ILE A 928 8.37 29.18 -15.38
N PRO A 929 7.59 30.14 -14.83
CA PRO A 929 6.58 30.84 -15.60
C PRO A 929 7.22 31.74 -16.66
N VAL A 930 6.55 31.89 -17.80
CA VAL A 930 6.92 32.86 -18.83
C VAL A 930 6.16 34.15 -18.54
N ASN A 931 6.87 35.15 -18.03
CA ASN A 931 6.27 36.42 -17.60
C ASN A 931 6.19 37.45 -18.75
N GLU A 932 7.20 37.46 -19.63
CA GLU A 932 7.33 38.43 -20.72
C GLU A 932 7.73 37.73 -22.02
N ILE A 933 7.16 38.17 -23.14
CA ILE A 933 7.49 37.68 -24.49
C ILE A 933 8.01 38.87 -25.30
N GLY A 934 9.29 38.83 -25.66
CA GLY A 934 9.94 39.84 -26.50
C GLY A 934 9.58 39.67 -27.98
N ARG A 935 9.89 40.67 -28.81
CA ARG A 935 9.86 40.57 -30.27
C ARG A 935 11.27 40.72 -30.82
N ILE A 936 11.72 39.75 -31.60
CA ILE A 936 13.02 39.82 -32.27
C ILE A 936 12.87 40.62 -33.58
N LYS A 937 13.85 41.47 -33.90
CA LYS A 937 13.86 42.27 -35.14
C LYS A 937 13.93 41.35 -36.37
N GLU A 938 13.13 41.68 -37.39
CA GLU A 938 13.16 41.00 -38.70
C GLU A 938 14.60 40.95 -39.25
N GLY A 939 15.07 39.76 -39.62
CA GLY A 939 16.43 39.51 -40.13
C GLY A 939 17.42 38.90 -39.13
N THR A 940 17.07 38.78 -37.85
CA THR A 940 17.90 38.06 -36.86
C THR A 940 17.75 36.55 -37.05
N LYS A 941 18.85 35.80 -37.22
CA LYS A 941 18.79 34.33 -37.31
C LYS A 941 18.34 33.73 -35.98
N PRO A 942 17.26 32.93 -35.95
CA PRO A 942 16.84 32.26 -34.72
C PRO A 942 17.90 31.24 -34.30
N PHE A 943 18.17 31.19 -32.99
CA PHE A 943 19.07 30.21 -32.38
C PHE A 943 18.25 29.00 -31.92
N THR A 944 18.64 27.83 -32.43
CA THR A 944 18.14 26.52 -32.02
C THR A 944 19.33 25.60 -31.83
N GLY A 945 19.34 24.84 -30.75
CA GLY A 945 20.43 23.92 -30.43
C GLY A 945 21.01 24.15 -29.04
N GLU A 946 22.26 23.73 -28.87
CA GLU A 946 23.04 23.88 -27.63
C GLU A 946 24.37 24.55 -27.98
N GLU A 947 24.75 25.55 -27.19
CA GLU A 947 26.02 26.25 -27.30
C GLU A 947 26.75 26.12 -25.97
N LEU A 948 27.95 25.54 -25.99
CA LEU A 948 28.79 25.41 -24.81
C LEU A 948 29.34 26.78 -24.39
N LEU A 949 29.18 27.13 -23.12
CA LEU A 949 29.74 28.34 -22.55
C LEU A 949 31.19 28.10 -22.08
N PRO A 950 32.09 29.11 -22.18
CA PRO A 950 33.50 28.96 -21.84
C PRO A 950 33.74 28.71 -20.34
N SER A 951 32.80 29.12 -19.48
CA SER A 951 32.84 28.89 -18.03
C SER A 951 31.42 28.86 -17.47
N ILE A 952 31.27 28.26 -16.29
CA ILE A 952 30.03 28.36 -15.51
C ILE A 952 29.79 29.84 -15.18
N PRO A 953 28.57 30.38 -15.41
CA PRO A 953 28.23 31.73 -15.01
C PRO A 953 28.43 31.93 -13.51
N ASP A 954 28.97 33.08 -13.11
CA ASP A 954 28.93 33.47 -11.70
C ASP A 954 27.48 33.85 -11.36
N TYR A 955 26.86 33.02 -10.51
CA TYR A 955 25.50 33.24 -10.02
C TYR A 955 25.48 34.09 -8.74
N GLY A 956 26.65 34.33 -8.14
CA GLY A 956 26.78 35.20 -6.97
C GLY A 956 27.09 36.63 -7.40
N ASN A 957 26.52 37.59 -6.67
CA ASN A 957 27.06 38.94 -6.68
C ASN A 957 28.00 39.07 -5.47
N PRO A 958 29.29 39.40 -5.64
CA PRO A 958 30.22 39.53 -4.51
C PRO A 958 29.79 40.60 -3.49
N ASP A 959 28.93 41.55 -3.89
CA ASP A 959 28.36 42.56 -3.02
C ASP A 959 27.06 42.11 -2.30
N GLU A 960 26.60 40.88 -2.53
CA GLU A 960 25.41 40.31 -1.91
C GLU A 960 25.73 39.10 -1.02
N ILE A 961 25.24 39.13 0.22
CA ILE A 961 25.30 38.01 1.16
C ILE A 961 23.87 37.46 1.28
N ILE A 962 23.65 36.20 0.94
CA ILE A 962 22.34 35.55 1.02
C ILE A 962 22.43 34.36 1.95
N ILE A 963 21.54 34.31 2.95
CA ILE A 963 21.44 33.20 3.90
C ILE A 963 20.03 32.61 3.73
N ASP A 964 19.94 31.35 3.32
CA ASP A 964 18.69 30.60 3.23
C ASP A 964 18.53 29.64 4.42
N ASN A 965 17.47 28.85 4.45
CA ASN A 965 17.19 27.92 5.53
C ASN A 965 18.07 26.65 5.53
N GLU A 966 18.87 26.42 4.49
CA GLU A 966 19.80 25.30 4.35
C GLU A 966 21.23 25.67 4.75
N ASP A 967 21.51 26.97 4.90
CA ASP A 967 22.81 27.47 5.35
C ASP A 967 23.10 27.11 6.81
N SER A 968 24.37 26.79 7.09
CA SER A 968 24.90 26.60 8.44
C SER A 968 24.68 27.79 9.39
N LEU A 969 24.51 29.00 8.86
CA LEU A 969 24.27 30.23 9.60
C LEU A 969 22.79 30.52 9.88
N PHE A 970 21.89 29.63 9.45
CA PHE A 970 20.47 29.66 9.82
C PHE A 970 20.20 28.81 11.06
N HIS A 971 19.44 29.36 12.01
CA HIS A 971 19.16 28.71 13.30
C HIS A 971 17.69 28.82 13.70
N ILE A 972 17.13 27.71 14.19
CA ILE A 972 15.79 27.64 14.78
C ILE A 972 15.87 27.41 16.30
N SER A 973 14.99 28.03 17.07
CA SER A 973 14.91 27.84 18.53
C SER A 973 14.59 26.38 18.90
N ARG A 974 15.29 25.83 19.92
CA ARG A 974 15.23 24.42 20.36
C ARG A 974 13.79 23.92 20.56
N GLN A 975 13.44 22.79 19.93
CA GLN A 975 12.09 22.21 19.93
C GLN A 975 11.73 21.50 21.26
N ILE A 976 10.48 21.66 21.66
CA ILE A 976 9.74 21.12 22.83
C ILE A 976 10.25 19.75 23.34
N ASP A 977 10.62 19.69 24.63
CA ASP A 977 10.81 18.44 25.37
C ASP A 977 9.52 17.60 25.38
N ASN A 978 9.62 16.34 24.94
CA ASN A 978 8.51 15.39 24.98
C ASN A 978 7.91 15.33 26.39
N SER A 979 6.58 15.47 26.50
CA SER A 979 5.89 15.30 27.79
C SER A 979 6.25 13.93 28.41
N PRO A 980 6.30 13.81 29.76
CA PRO A 980 6.62 12.55 30.42
C PRO A 980 5.73 11.38 29.96
N LEU A 981 4.48 11.68 29.61
CA LEU A 981 3.51 10.72 29.10
C LEU A 981 3.89 10.19 27.70
N LYS A 982 4.40 11.06 26.82
CA LYS A 982 4.88 10.66 25.48
C LYS A 982 6.15 9.81 25.56
N LYS A 983 7.07 10.14 26.49
CA LYS A 983 8.25 9.31 26.79
C LYS A 983 7.85 7.93 27.34
N LEU A 984 6.86 7.86 28.23
CA LEU A 984 6.36 6.60 28.81
C LEU A 984 5.67 5.69 27.79
N LEU A 985 4.90 6.27 26.86
CA LEU A 985 4.19 5.54 25.80
C LEU A 985 5.08 5.17 24.59
N LYS A 986 6.38 5.51 24.63
CA LYS A 986 7.32 5.33 23.50
C LYS A 986 6.77 5.88 22.18
N ILE A 987 6.03 6.99 22.25
CA ILE A 987 5.55 7.70 21.06
C ILE A 987 6.74 8.47 20.52
N ASN A 988 7.46 7.86 19.59
CA ASN A 988 8.51 8.52 18.85
C ASN A 988 7.85 9.52 17.90
N ASN A 989 7.97 10.81 18.19
CA ASN A 989 7.89 11.79 17.12
C ASN A 989 9.11 11.53 16.24
N ASN A 990 8.90 11.08 15.00
CA ASN A 990 9.96 10.98 14.00
C ASN A 990 10.50 12.40 13.74
N GLN A 991 11.45 12.85 14.55
CA GLN A 991 12.29 14.03 14.27
C GLN A 991 13.47 13.60 13.38
N GLY A 992 13.15 12.98 12.25
CA GLY A 992 14.07 12.92 11.13
C GLY A 992 13.83 14.15 10.30
N ASN A 993 14.83 15.02 10.14
CA ASN A 993 14.84 16.16 9.21
C ASN A 993 14.41 15.70 7.80
N THR A 994 13.11 15.65 7.57
CA THR A 994 12.48 15.20 6.32
C THR A 994 11.65 16.38 5.85
N TYR A 995 11.92 16.83 4.64
CA TYR A 995 11.11 17.84 3.97
C TYR A 995 9.70 17.32 3.73
N LEU A 996 8.70 18.19 3.85
CA LEU A 996 7.29 17.88 3.58
C LEU A 996 6.70 18.89 2.59
N GLN A 997 5.47 18.68 2.14
CA GLN A 997 4.68 19.74 1.52
C GLN A 997 3.90 20.53 2.58
N ILE A 998 3.57 21.80 2.28
CA ILE A 998 2.74 22.63 3.18
C ILE A 998 1.35 22.04 3.34
N ASN A 999 0.87 21.99 4.59
CA ASN A 999 -0.51 21.63 4.90
C ASN A 999 -1.34 22.87 5.21
N ASN A 1000 -2.30 23.20 4.34
CA ASN A 1000 -3.16 24.38 4.47
C ASN A 1000 -4.23 24.28 5.58
N MET A 1001 -4.42 23.10 6.18
CA MET A 1001 -5.40 22.85 7.25
C MET A 1001 -4.74 22.87 8.64
N TYR A 1002 -3.56 22.27 8.79
CA TYR A 1002 -2.89 22.10 10.07
C TYR A 1002 -1.39 22.39 9.96
N ALA A 1003 -0.94 23.49 10.58
CA ALA A 1003 0.48 23.81 10.73
C ALA A 1003 1.09 23.13 11.96
N PRO A 1004 2.36 22.65 11.89
CA PRO A 1004 3.03 21.95 12.98
C PRO A 1004 3.36 22.88 14.15
N GLU A 1005 3.48 22.32 15.34
CA GLU A 1005 3.93 23.06 16.54
C GLU A 1005 5.46 23.23 16.61
N HIS A 1006 6.17 22.93 15.54
CA HIS A 1006 7.61 23.06 15.43
C HIS A 1006 7.96 23.58 14.03
N TRP A 1007 9.14 24.19 13.87
CA TRP A 1007 9.66 24.57 12.56
C TRP A 1007 9.90 23.31 11.72
N GLN A 1008 9.11 23.16 10.67
CA GLN A 1008 9.11 22.01 9.79
C GLN A 1008 9.67 22.41 8.41
N PRO A 1009 10.75 21.78 7.93
CA PRO A 1009 11.22 21.95 6.56
C PRO A 1009 10.17 21.53 5.55
N VAL A 1010 9.99 22.35 4.52
CA VAL A 1010 9.07 22.15 3.39
C VAL A 1010 9.73 22.51 2.06
N VAL A 1011 9.29 21.91 0.97
CA VAL A 1011 9.83 22.16 -0.38
C VAL A 1011 8.75 22.62 -1.35
N GLN A 1012 9.08 23.60 -2.19
CA GLN A 1012 8.23 24.10 -3.26
C GLN A 1012 9.08 24.81 -4.32
N SER A 1013 8.67 24.74 -5.59
CA SER A 1013 9.42 25.35 -6.71
C SER A 1013 9.50 26.88 -6.64
N SER A 1014 8.74 27.53 -5.75
CA SER A 1014 8.74 28.97 -5.55
C SER A 1014 9.63 29.44 -4.40
N TYR A 1015 10.24 28.54 -3.62
CA TYR A 1015 11.14 28.93 -2.53
C TYR A 1015 12.55 29.21 -3.04
N TYR A 1016 13.33 29.93 -2.25
CA TYR A 1016 14.72 30.18 -2.56
C TYR A 1016 15.56 28.93 -2.27
N GLY A 1017 16.68 28.81 -2.99
CA GLY A 1017 17.66 27.75 -2.76
C GLY A 1017 18.51 27.49 -4.00
N ARG A 1018 19.71 26.98 -3.79
CA ARG A 1018 20.61 26.61 -4.89
C ARG A 1018 20.19 25.32 -5.60
N TYR A 1019 20.00 24.25 -4.82
CA TYR A 1019 19.51 22.95 -5.32
C TYR A 1019 18.22 22.55 -4.62
N ILE A 1020 18.15 22.74 -3.30
CA ILE A 1020 16.98 22.44 -2.49
C ILE A 1020 16.18 23.74 -2.31
N LEU A 1021 15.09 23.88 -3.05
CA LEU A 1021 14.14 24.98 -2.95
C LEU A 1021 13.21 24.71 -1.77
N SER A 1022 13.63 25.19 -0.59
CA SER A 1022 12.97 24.87 0.67
C SER A 1022 12.74 26.10 1.53
N ALA A 1023 11.89 25.93 2.54
CA ALA A 1023 11.64 26.89 3.59
C ALA A 1023 11.30 26.12 4.87
N VAL A 1024 11.22 26.81 6.01
CA VAL A 1024 10.65 26.24 7.24
C VAL A 1024 9.35 26.96 7.60
N TYR A 1025 8.35 26.21 8.04
CA TYR A 1025 7.09 26.80 8.50
C TYR A 1025 6.64 26.24 9.86
N THR A 1026 5.84 27.01 10.59
CA THR A 1026 5.27 26.63 11.88
C THR A 1026 3.88 27.26 12.05
N ARG A 1027 3.09 26.71 12.98
CA ARG A 1027 1.85 27.31 13.44
C ARG A 1027 2.10 28.68 14.09
N ALA A 1028 1.24 29.65 13.75
CA ALA A 1028 1.20 30.95 14.41
C ALA A 1028 0.95 30.79 15.93
N GLY A 1029 1.52 31.68 16.72
CA GLY A 1029 1.45 31.64 18.19
C GLY A 1029 1.87 32.97 18.81
N SER A 1030 2.28 32.94 20.07
CA SER A 1030 2.59 34.15 20.85
C SER A 1030 4.02 34.70 20.64
N GLY A 1031 4.67 34.37 19.52
CA GLY A 1031 6.06 34.79 19.24
C GLY A 1031 7.15 34.02 20.01
N ASN A 1032 6.83 32.87 20.60
CA ASN A 1032 7.76 32.08 21.42
C ASN A 1032 8.69 31.14 20.61
N LYS A 1033 8.50 31.05 19.29
CA LYS A 1033 9.35 30.25 18.39
C LYS A 1033 9.98 31.18 17.39
N GLU A 1034 11.28 31.02 17.20
CA GLU A 1034 12.07 31.95 16.41
C GLU A 1034 12.92 31.18 15.38
N ALA A 1035 13.11 31.80 14.22
CA ALA A 1035 14.12 31.42 13.23
C ALA A 1035 15.02 32.64 12.97
N THR A 1036 16.31 32.41 12.81
CA THR A 1036 17.34 33.45 12.76
C THR A 1036 18.28 33.21 11.59
N TRP A 1037 18.53 34.23 10.77
CA TRP A 1037 19.56 34.26 9.75
C TRP A 1037 20.72 35.13 10.24
N ASN A 1038 21.94 34.59 10.24
CA ASN A 1038 23.16 35.30 10.61
C ASN A 1038 24.03 35.49 9.36
N ALA A 1039 24.39 36.73 9.03
CA ALA A 1039 25.27 37.06 7.91
C ALA A 1039 26.61 37.60 8.43
N ILE A 1040 27.72 37.08 7.92
CA ILE A 1040 29.07 37.55 8.29
C ILE A 1040 29.43 38.75 7.41
N ILE A 1041 29.42 39.95 7.98
CA ILE A 1041 29.77 41.19 7.27
C ILE A 1041 31.28 41.37 7.30
N LYS A 1042 31.91 41.43 6.12
CA LYS A 1042 33.37 41.65 5.99
C LYS A 1042 33.71 43.12 5.88
N ASP A 1043 32.93 43.87 5.10
CA ASP A 1043 33.15 45.29 4.86
C ASP A 1043 32.09 46.11 5.61
N PRO A 1044 32.46 46.95 6.57
CA PRO A 1044 31.53 47.86 7.21
C PRO A 1044 30.91 48.81 6.19
N GLY A 1045 29.62 49.11 6.33
CA GLY A 1045 28.92 50.02 5.43
C GLY A 1045 27.41 49.95 5.54
N TYR A 1046 26.72 50.66 4.64
CA TYR A 1046 25.27 50.52 4.51
C TYR A 1046 24.94 49.29 3.68
N TYR A 1047 23.99 48.49 4.15
CA TYR A 1047 23.45 47.33 3.44
C TYR A 1047 21.94 47.47 3.30
N ASN A 1048 21.45 47.18 2.11
CA ASN A 1048 20.04 47.02 1.82
C ASN A 1048 19.64 45.57 2.13
N ILE A 1049 18.71 45.38 3.06
CA ILE A 1049 18.26 44.06 3.52
C ILE A 1049 16.94 43.70 2.83
N TYR A 1050 16.82 42.46 2.35
CA TYR A 1050 15.64 41.94 1.66
C TYR A 1050 15.19 40.60 2.25
N PHE A 1051 13.89 40.33 2.23
CA PHE A 1051 13.27 39.05 2.58
C PHE A 1051 12.71 38.37 1.33
N TYR A 1052 12.93 37.07 1.19
CA TYR A 1052 12.40 36.31 0.06
C TYR A 1052 10.99 35.79 0.34
N VAL A 1053 10.07 36.02 -0.60
CA VAL A 1053 8.67 35.57 -0.54
C VAL A 1053 8.40 34.56 -1.65
N GLY A 1054 8.34 33.27 -1.27
CA GLY A 1054 7.99 32.21 -2.22
C GLY A 1054 6.49 32.09 -2.47
N LYS A 1055 5.95 32.92 -3.38
CA LYS A 1055 4.57 32.82 -3.89
C LYS A 1055 4.55 32.29 -5.32
N SER A 1056 3.72 31.29 -5.59
CA SER A 1056 3.36 30.92 -6.97
C SER A 1056 2.46 32.00 -7.55
N VAL A 1057 2.69 32.40 -8.82
CA VAL A 1057 1.81 33.31 -9.56
C VAL A 1057 0.45 32.64 -9.79
N GLU A 1058 -0.42 32.65 -8.78
CA GLU A 1058 -1.85 32.45 -8.99
C GLU A 1058 -2.38 33.74 -9.63
N ARG A 1059 -2.47 33.76 -10.97
CA ARG A 1059 -3.51 34.57 -11.61
C ARG A 1059 -4.84 33.92 -11.25
N THR A 1060 -5.31 34.20 -10.04
CA THR A 1060 -6.69 33.97 -9.63
C THR A 1060 -7.56 34.54 -10.74
N MET A 1061 -8.36 33.69 -11.40
CA MET A 1061 -9.41 34.18 -12.28
C MET A 1061 -10.31 35.07 -11.41
N VAL A 1062 -10.06 36.37 -11.43
CA VAL A 1062 -11.03 37.37 -11.02
C VAL A 1062 -12.16 37.19 -12.00
N ARG A 1063 -13.19 36.44 -11.59
CA ARG A 1063 -14.47 36.40 -12.27
C ARG A 1063 -14.96 37.83 -12.28
N GLY A 1064 -14.76 38.49 -13.41
CA GLY A 1064 -15.08 39.90 -13.62
C GLY A 1064 -16.50 40.17 -13.17
N ARG A 1065 -16.62 41.01 -12.15
CA ARG A 1065 -17.86 41.62 -11.70
C ARG A 1065 -18.25 42.68 -12.73
N ALA A 1066 -19.12 42.35 -13.68
CA ALA A 1066 -19.92 43.33 -14.40
C ALA A 1066 -21.04 42.64 -15.22
N MET A 1067 -22.28 42.70 -14.73
CA MET A 1067 -23.40 43.32 -15.44
C MET A 1067 -24.67 43.19 -14.59
N GLY A 1068 -25.26 44.34 -14.27
CA GLY A 1068 -26.48 44.47 -13.49
C GLY A 1068 -27.74 44.11 -14.29
N PRO A 1069 -28.90 44.03 -13.61
CA PRO A 1069 -30.16 43.63 -14.21
C PRO A 1069 -30.90 44.85 -14.78
N GLY A 1070 -31.17 44.85 -16.09
CA GLY A 1070 -32.15 45.80 -16.67
C GLY A 1070 -32.03 45.95 -18.19
N GLY A 1071 -33.16 45.77 -18.89
CA GLY A 1071 -33.31 46.19 -20.29
C GLY A 1071 -34.25 45.32 -21.12
N ARG A 1072 -35.54 45.64 -21.11
CA ARG A 1072 -36.60 45.04 -21.94
C ARG A 1072 -36.56 45.56 -23.39
N GLY A 1073 -36.85 44.66 -24.34
CA GLY A 1073 -37.62 44.93 -25.58
C GLY A 1073 -36.93 44.55 -26.91
N PRO A 1074 -37.67 44.27 -28.00
CA PRO A 1074 -39.00 43.67 -28.12
C PRO A 1074 -39.02 42.46 -29.09
N GLY A 1075 -39.60 41.33 -28.68
CA GLY A 1075 -39.93 40.21 -29.57
C GLY A 1075 -41.44 40.16 -29.77
N GLY A 1076 -41.89 40.37 -31.01
CA GLY A 1076 -43.30 40.41 -31.38
C GLY A 1076 -43.95 39.03 -31.55
N GLY A 1077 -45.29 39.04 -31.45
CA GLY A 1077 -46.21 38.11 -32.12
C GLY A 1077 -46.40 36.73 -31.47
N GLY A 1078 -47.54 36.53 -30.79
CA GLY A 1078 -48.05 35.21 -30.37
C GLY A 1078 -48.63 34.40 -31.55
N PRO A 1079 -49.64 33.53 -31.37
CA PRO A 1079 -50.29 32.98 -30.15
C PRO A 1079 -50.09 31.44 -30.07
N GLY A 1080 -50.51 30.62 -29.10
CA GLY A 1080 -51.55 30.65 -28.08
C GLY A 1080 -51.87 29.19 -27.66
N GLY A 1081 -52.44 29.01 -26.46
CA GLY A 1081 -53.11 27.78 -25.98
C GLY A 1081 -52.21 26.82 -25.19
N GLY A 1082 -52.47 26.44 -23.95
CA GLY A 1082 -53.57 26.69 -23.01
C GLY A 1082 -53.23 25.98 -21.69
N GLY A 1083 -53.63 26.56 -20.55
CA GLY A 1083 -53.70 25.85 -19.25
C GLY A 1083 -54.90 24.87 -19.22
N PRO A 1084 -55.31 24.30 -18.06
CA PRO A 1084 -55.20 24.81 -16.67
C PRO A 1084 -54.55 23.79 -15.68
N GLY A 1085 -54.02 24.12 -14.49
CA GLY A 1085 -54.68 24.62 -13.26
C GLY A 1085 -55.12 23.42 -12.37
N GLY A 1086 -55.00 23.32 -11.03
CA GLY A 1086 -54.63 24.22 -9.92
C GLY A 1086 -54.38 23.41 -8.61
N GLY A 1087 -53.95 24.08 -7.52
CA GLY A 1087 -53.47 23.52 -6.23
C GLY A 1087 -54.56 23.14 -5.20
N PRO A 1088 -54.53 23.55 -3.90
CA PRO A 1088 -53.45 24.12 -3.05
C PRO A 1088 -53.48 23.70 -1.52
N GLY A 1089 -52.55 24.23 -0.70
CA GLY A 1089 -52.73 24.54 0.75
C GLY A 1089 -52.21 23.49 1.75
N GLY A 1090 -51.67 23.78 2.95
CA GLY A 1090 -51.38 24.95 3.81
C GLY A 1090 -50.62 24.36 5.05
N GLY A 1091 -49.78 25.01 5.87
CA GLY A 1091 -49.85 26.28 6.60
C GLY A 1091 -48.88 26.19 7.82
N ARG A 1092 -48.26 27.32 8.20
CA ARG A 1092 -47.43 27.60 9.41
C ARG A 1092 -48.36 28.05 10.58
N PRO A 1093 -47.96 28.34 11.88
CA PRO A 1093 -46.72 29.02 12.34
C PRO A 1093 -46.18 28.80 13.82
N ARG A 1094 -45.00 29.41 14.11
CA ARG A 1094 -44.41 30.02 15.36
C ARG A 1094 -44.59 29.32 16.74
N GLY A 1095 -43.71 29.32 17.74
CA GLY A 1095 -42.47 30.02 18.12
C GLY A 1095 -42.14 29.73 19.61
N ASP A 1096 -40.97 30.19 20.08
CA ASP A 1096 -40.52 30.40 21.48
C ASP A 1096 -39.57 29.38 22.19
N MET A 1097 -38.39 29.92 22.58
CA MET A 1097 -37.26 29.42 23.40
C MET A 1097 -37.56 29.55 24.93
N PRO A 1098 -36.73 29.11 25.95
CA PRO A 1098 -35.25 29.07 26.02
C PRO A 1098 -34.63 27.94 26.94
N PRO A 1099 -33.42 28.03 27.56
CA PRO A 1099 -32.26 27.20 27.22
C PRO A 1099 -31.71 26.30 28.37
N GLY A 1100 -30.95 25.25 28.04
CA GLY A 1100 -30.24 24.44 29.05
C GLY A 1100 -29.09 23.61 28.46
N ASN A 1101 -27.87 23.95 28.86
CA ASN A 1101 -26.58 23.35 28.46
C ASN A 1101 -26.40 21.88 28.87
N VAL A 1102 -26.01 21.01 27.92
CA VAL A 1102 -25.09 19.85 28.13
C VAL A 1102 -24.31 19.59 26.81
N PRO A 1103 -22.98 19.35 26.82
CA PRO A 1103 -22.17 19.26 25.60
C PRO A 1103 -22.31 17.88 24.93
N GLY A 1104 -22.86 17.86 23.71
CA GLY A 1104 -22.98 16.69 22.85
C GLY A 1104 -21.96 16.72 21.70
N ALA A 1105 -21.34 15.58 21.46
CA ALA A 1105 -20.40 15.31 20.39
C ALA A 1105 -20.92 15.70 19.00
N SER A 1106 -20.18 16.55 18.29
CA SER A 1106 -20.43 16.91 16.90
C SER A 1106 -19.79 15.88 15.96
N GLY A 1107 -20.64 15.20 15.19
CA GLY A 1107 -20.24 14.49 13.97
C GLY A 1107 -19.79 15.47 12.86
N PRO A 1108 -19.23 14.96 11.74
CA PRO A 1108 -18.72 15.81 10.68
C PRO A 1108 -19.87 16.47 9.93
N GLY A 1109 -20.08 17.76 10.20
CA GLY A 1109 -20.98 18.63 9.46
C GLY A 1109 -20.45 18.89 8.05
N ALA A 1110 -21.36 18.83 7.08
CA ALA A 1110 -21.14 19.22 5.70
C ALA A 1110 -20.68 20.67 5.59
N PHE A 1111 -19.52 20.92 4.96
CA PHE A 1111 -19.04 22.27 4.70
C PHE A 1111 -19.65 22.82 3.41
N GLN A 1112 -20.56 23.77 3.61
CA GLN A 1112 -20.98 24.74 2.61
C GLN A 1112 -19.83 25.75 2.44
N GLY A 1113 -19.12 25.71 1.31
CA GLY A 1113 -18.09 26.69 0.99
C GLY A 1113 -18.71 28.07 0.77
N GLY A 1114 -18.68 28.92 1.80
CA GLY A 1114 -18.99 30.35 1.68
C GLY A 1114 -17.81 31.16 1.14
N PRO A 1115 -18.04 32.31 0.49
CA PRO A 1115 -16.98 33.19 0.03
C PRO A 1115 -16.38 33.95 1.22
N GLY A 1116 -15.16 33.58 1.65
CA GLY A 1116 -14.45 34.24 2.75
C GLY A 1116 -13.38 33.41 3.46
N ALA A 1117 -12.71 32.47 2.78
CA ALA A 1117 -11.60 31.73 3.40
C ALA A 1117 -10.40 32.67 3.62
N GLU A 1118 -10.07 32.96 4.88
CA GLU A 1118 -8.91 33.79 5.25
C GLU A 1118 -7.59 33.17 4.74
N ALA A 1119 -6.68 34.02 4.25
CA ALA A 1119 -5.36 33.61 3.78
C ALA A 1119 -4.58 32.87 4.89
N PRO A 1120 -3.90 31.74 4.57
CA PRO A 1120 -3.21 30.93 5.58
C PRO A 1120 -2.03 31.66 6.25
N ILE A 1121 -1.31 32.51 5.51
CA ILE A 1121 -0.26 33.42 5.98
C ILE A 1121 -0.72 34.85 5.68
N LYS A 1122 -0.71 35.74 6.68
CA LYS A 1122 -1.13 37.14 6.53
C LYS A 1122 0.07 38.09 6.66
N ASP A 1123 0.68 38.10 7.84
CA ASP A 1123 1.76 38.99 8.25
C ASP A 1123 2.88 38.22 8.95
N LEU A 1124 4.10 38.74 8.88
CA LEU A 1124 5.29 38.16 9.51
C LEU A 1124 5.98 39.19 10.41
N HIS A 1125 6.23 38.83 11.66
CA HIS A 1125 6.97 39.70 12.59
C HIS A 1125 8.47 39.44 12.55
N LEU A 1126 9.22 40.45 12.10
CA LEU A 1126 10.68 40.42 11.90
C LEU A 1126 11.38 41.38 12.87
N LYS A 1127 12.58 40.99 13.32
CA LYS A 1127 13.53 41.83 14.07
C LYS A 1127 14.85 41.89 13.32
N ILE A 1128 15.29 43.10 13.00
CA ILE A 1128 16.53 43.37 12.26
C ILE A 1128 17.52 43.98 13.25
N TYR A 1129 18.65 43.32 13.45
CA TYR A 1129 19.73 43.78 14.32
C TYR A 1129 20.76 44.54 13.47
N HIS A 1130 21.08 45.76 13.88
CA HIS A 1130 22.04 46.65 13.24
C HIS A 1130 22.81 47.46 14.29
N ASP A 1131 23.85 48.19 13.88
CA ASP A 1131 24.75 48.87 14.84
C ASP A 1131 24.05 49.93 15.71
N GLN A 1132 22.96 50.51 15.21
CA GLN A 1132 22.16 51.52 15.92
C GLN A 1132 21.07 50.94 16.85
N GLY A 1133 20.90 49.61 16.89
CA GLY A 1133 19.89 48.96 17.73
C GLY A 1133 19.16 47.80 17.04
N VAL A 1134 17.89 47.59 17.42
CA VAL A 1134 17.03 46.56 16.84
C VAL A 1134 15.77 47.23 16.31
N GLU A 1135 15.47 47.04 15.03
CA GLU A 1135 14.21 47.45 14.43
C GLU A 1135 13.24 46.26 14.42
N GLU A 1136 12.03 46.47 14.96
CA GLU A 1136 10.95 45.49 14.89
C GLU A 1136 9.91 45.95 13.86
N MET A 1137 9.57 45.08 12.92
CA MET A 1137 8.62 45.39 11.85
C MET A 1137 7.63 44.25 11.61
N THR A 1138 6.45 44.61 11.12
CA THR A 1138 5.43 43.66 10.67
C THR A 1138 5.39 43.69 9.15
N PHE A 1139 5.81 42.60 8.51
CA PHE A 1139 5.86 42.46 7.06
C PHE A 1139 4.54 41.90 6.52
N ASP A 1140 3.88 42.64 5.63
CA ASP A 1140 2.64 42.23 4.98
C ASP A 1140 2.90 41.16 3.91
N TYR A 1141 2.93 39.91 4.36
CA TYR A 1141 3.13 38.77 3.47
C TYR A 1141 1.97 38.60 2.50
N GLN A 1142 0.75 39.00 2.82
CA GLN A 1142 -0.42 38.83 1.96
C GLN A 1142 -0.28 39.65 0.67
N ASN A 1143 0.19 40.90 0.77
CA ASN A 1143 0.30 41.81 -0.37
C ASN A 1143 1.71 41.86 -1.01
N ALA A 1144 2.72 41.23 -0.40
CA ALA A 1144 4.07 41.14 -0.97
C ALA A 1144 4.12 40.47 -2.36
N GLU A 1145 5.01 40.93 -3.23
CA GLU A 1145 5.29 40.28 -4.51
C GLU A 1145 6.11 38.99 -4.31
N GLY A 1146 6.00 38.04 -5.23
CA GLY A 1146 6.86 36.85 -5.21
C GLY A 1146 8.30 37.23 -5.53
N GLY A 1147 9.26 36.81 -4.70
CA GLY A 1147 10.68 37.14 -4.84
C GLY A 1147 11.25 38.00 -3.71
N TRP A 1148 12.30 38.77 -4.01
CA TRP A 1148 12.99 39.63 -3.04
C TRP A 1148 12.19 40.89 -2.72
N ASN A 1149 11.83 41.08 -1.45
CA ASN A 1149 11.10 42.25 -0.96
C ASN A 1149 12.00 43.05 -0.01
N TYR A 1150 12.10 44.37 -0.21
CA TYR A 1150 12.97 45.25 0.57
C TYR A 1150 12.46 45.44 2.01
N LEU A 1151 13.36 45.30 2.99
CA LEU A 1151 13.07 45.51 4.41
C LEU A 1151 13.58 46.87 4.92
N GLY A 1152 14.77 47.30 4.48
CA GLY A 1152 15.37 48.55 4.93
C GLY A 1152 16.86 48.66 4.63
N ARG A 1153 17.43 49.85 4.90
CA ARG A 1153 18.85 50.17 4.71
C ARG A 1153 19.49 50.42 6.07
N TYR A 1154 20.52 49.65 6.40
CA TYR A 1154 21.13 49.66 7.73
C TYR A 1154 22.64 49.76 7.64
N TYR A 1155 23.24 50.51 8.55
CA TYR A 1155 24.68 50.48 8.74
C TYR A 1155 25.07 49.24 9.56
N LEU A 1156 25.99 48.44 9.03
CA LEU A 1156 26.47 47.21 9.65
C LEU A 1156 28.00 47.25 9.76
N SER A 1157 28.52 47.00 10.96
CA SER A 1157 29.95 46.83 11.23
C SER A 1157 30.46 45.48 10.71
N ALA A 1158 31.79 45.30 10.65
CA ALA A 1158 32.42 44.03 10.27
C ALA A 1158 32.27 42.97 11.39
N ASP A 1159 31.03 42.52 11.58
CA ASP A 1159 30.61 41.50 12.55
C ASP A 1159 29.43 40.69 11.96
N THR A 1160 28.72 39.95 12.81
CA THR A 1160 27.58 39.13 12.44
C THR A 1160 26.29 39.97 12.42
N ALA A 1161 25.81 40.31 11.22
CA ALA A 1161 24.48 40.89 11.04
C ALA A 1161 23.39 39.82 11.24
N LYS A 1162 22.24 40.22 11.78
CA LYS A 1162 21.23 39.25 12.22
C LYS A 1162 19.82 39.72 11.89
N VAL A 1163 19.04 38.84 11.27
CA VAL A 1163 17.59 39.00 11.09
C VAL A 1163 16.89 37.82 11.76
N LYS A 1164 15.80 38.10 12.47
CA LYS A 1164 15.03 37.09 13.20
C LYS A 1164 13.55 37.20 12.87
N ILE A 1165 12.91 36.08 12.63
CA ILE A 1165 11.45 35.96 12.50
C ILE A 1165 10.88 35.21 13.70
N SER A 1166 9.73 35.65 14.20
CA SER A 1166 8.98 34.94 15.25
C SER A 1166 7.72 34.28 14.67
N ASN A 1167 7.16 33.30 15.37
CA ASN A 1167 5.87 32.72 15.00
C ASN A 1167 4.65 33.60 15.38
N LEU A 1168 4.85 34.88 15.72
CA LEU A 1168 3.76 35.85 15.90
C LEU A 1168 3.19 36.21 14.52
N SER A 1169 1.86 36.13 14.37
CA SER A 1169 1.13 36.45 13.13
C SER A 1169 -0.38 36.48 13.40
N GLU A 1170 -1.13 37.31 12.67
CA GLU A 1170 -2.60 37.25 12.58
C GLU A 1170 -3.08 36.11 11.64
N GLY A 1171 -2.16 35.52 10.88
CA GLY A 1171 -2.40 34.35 10.05
C GLY A 1171 -2.46 33.04 10.85
N ARG A 1172 -2.70 31.92 10.14
CA ARG A 1172 -2.72 30.57 10.74
C ARG A 1172 -1.32 29.95 10.84
N MET A 1173 -0.38 30.40 10.02
CA MET A 1173 0.99 29.89 9.95
C MET A 1173 1.99 30.99 9.59
N VAL A 1174 3.26 30.72 9.91
CA VAL A 1174 4.42 31.57 9.63
C VAL A 1174 5.44 30.77 8.82
N ILE A 1175 6.07 31.40 7.84
CA ILE A 1175 7.08 30.78 6.96
C ILE A 1175 8.37 31.61 6.98
N ALA A 1176 9.51 30.93 6.94
CA ALA A 1176 10.84 31.49 6.91
C ALA A 1176 11.63 30.83 5.77
N ASP A 1177 12.05 31.64 4.79
CA ASP A 1177 12.73 31.22 3.57
C ASP A 1177 14.18 31.75 3.58
N ALA A 1178 14.47 32.85 2.89
CA ALA A 1178 15.80 33.45 2.81
C ALA A 1178 15.85 34.96 3.08
N VAL A 1179 17.02 35.45 3.50
CA VAL A 1179 17.33 36.88 3.70
C VAL A 1179 18.59 37.24 2.91
N LYS A 1180 18.57 38.42 2.28
CA LYS A 1180 19.69 38.98 1.50
C LYS A 1180 20.15 40.31 2.09
N TRP A 1181 21.46 40.50 2.20
CA TRP A 1181 22.14 41.75 2.51
C TRP A 1181 22.93 42.18 1.27
N ALA A 1182 22.52 43.27 0.61
CA ALA A 1182 23.23 43.84 -0.53
C ALA A 1182 23.97 45.10 -0.09
N LYS A 1183 25.29 45.14 -0.24
CA LYS A 1183 26.10 46.30 0.11
C LYS A 1183 25.68 47.48 -0.76
N ASP A 1184 25.42 48.60 -0.13
CA ASP A 1184 25.08 49.83 -0.82
C ASP A 1184 26.37 50.59 -1.13
N ASN A 1185 26.70 50.66 -2.42
CA ASN A 1185 27.90 51.31 -2.92
C ASN A 1185 27.69 52.81 -3.20
N GLN A 1186 26.57 53.39 -2.73
CA GLN A 1186 26.25 54.83 -2.84
C GLN A 1186 26.76 55.66 -1.66
#